data_AF-I0I403-F1
#
_entry.id   AF-I0I403-F1
#
_cell.length_a   1.000
_cell.length_b   1.000
_cell.length_c   1.000
_cell.angle_alpha   90.00
_cell.angle_beta   90.00
_cell.angle_gamma   90.00
#
_symmetry.space_group_name_H-M   'P 1'
#
loop_
_entity.id
_entity.type
_entity.pdbx_description
1 polymer ?
#
loop_
_entity_poly.entity_id
_entity_poly.type
_entity_poly.pdbx_seq_one_letter_code
_entity_poly.pdbx_strand_id
1 'polypeptide(L)'
;MGRPSSFRGPLSTIQPGVPATFADRADDDTPPTDGSFGLESAALTRRQFLFWVTLTSAALAALWLGVRPQSTPAPTPMETPTPSPSPTPQPMGFFEALAALRRAVRASPDHRMARAETLVAAQDAEAIARFVRDTFTVYPAANNDMGNTLIGWRWGVRATLRSGAGTPREIAELLAWLLQRAGFPAEVVEAQQRNAPLAADLLRRAPPAPFAPDLDSAMLEVVRRTLNLPPPQPPQPVDAEGRASAELAAPLLTTLGQHKRTPLPFNTDERLFYLPTVRLTRNGQQQLVNLWAREGPIFITPDRELKPAEPHRPPLSVTVRLEAARSHAPAERFVLVEKTWSTEDLVGRQVEIAFAPAGARTLEEVLAGDRSQRLFFVPVLAVRGPDVDAATAQALSAVGDPFAATGQVLREEAGGITLDGQPLPPPHPPGDAPLIASLDLTVNAAAFPLIALELTPRDAQGNVMENLSAAHFLVEEDGRPMPALMERWARPAPRVLLLLDDSGSIPDDFRAQGAQTLTQDLAAQLKAADPRAQFRIAKIDWERAQVGGNDWTDDPAALSTQVQSITGYGSRLWEALADAARHGPTVIVLVTDGQATDAADQPLREPPPGAFAAVQAGPPAVVIGVGEVDAAMLERLGQAGRLGAFTATTRDDAVQAVLAALRTSPLPPYRLRYRAPEGGSTPRTVRVFEQYGAAFRPGKVLLAEARYAPPAQRAAGAALSGLFLTVQVGDQAVTRTLGGLSTRRNDEAPTAGHIADVRRALQGRATLTFEAGSPSLAHLLDDCYTALLSLQPVFEARTRAERLAALAGSSLYLPPVDLHVASIPLPGRGDEPLTFETGLRVALHRVLPEQNTDGQPAAVRWLDLLPLAGYRTADADSARAFRLTVQRTARLALAEALIFSNSTVAVLKGKPLRPARTESDIEAALRAAGADETTSRRMQELFAPWLKSGHVILWPGDATPAGWVVDAWGSVWGILGGDGAVTAGGGSDSSATTILDGALLISDLAALAGLGGFSFAGGVWLLLASTLYKKLEAATALLAQLPTSPDDPAPDVSGAERIADPSDVVCGLAQSAVFEAINRVGGAFFGEWVEHMVSAVSALDGALSMSTGSGLFC
;
A
#
# COMPACT_ATOMS: atom_id res chain seq x y z
N MET A 1 -44.08 20.40 35.02
CA MET A 1 -45.35 19.74 35.42
C MET A 1 -45.09 18.24 35.45
N GLY A 2 -45.22 17.44 36.51
CA GLY A 2 -45.30 17.60 37.97
C GLY A 2 -44.60 16.35 38.56
N ARG A 3 -43.74 16.48 39.59
CA ARG A 3 -44.01 16.34 41.04
C ARG A 3 -44.24 14.85 41.50
N PRO A 4 -44.00 14.48 42.78
CA PRO A 4 -42.70 14.36 43.49
C PRO A 4 -42.66 13.18 44.54
N SER A 5 -41.68 13.23 45.47
CA SER A 5 -41.71 12.81 46.91
C SER A 5 -41.64 11.30 47.25
N SER A 6 -40.98 10.79 48.31
CA SER A 6 -40.44 11.33 49.59
C SER A 6 -39.83 10.21 50.47
N PHE A 7 -38.85 10.55 51.35
CA PHE A 7 -38.59 10.07 52.75
C PHE A 7 -38.46 8.54 53.04
N ARG A 8 -37.66 7.97 53.96
CA ARG A 8 -37.19 8.26 55.35
C ARG A 8 -36.11 7.20 55.74
N GLY A 9 -35.17 7.50 56.66
CA GLY A 9 -34.31 6.50 57.37
C GLY A 9 -35.10 5.64 58.40
N PRO A 10 -34.49 4.84 59.31
CA PRO A 10 -33.25 5.14 60.08
C PRO A 10 -32.32 3.94 60.51
N LEU A 11 -31.21 4.29 61.19
CA LEU A 11 -30.50 3.69 62.38
C LEU A 11 -31.12 2.42 63.04
N SER A 12 -30.45 1.45 63.69
CA SER A 12 -29.19 1.39 64.47
C SER A 12 -28.92 -0.04 65.06
N THR A 13 -27.67 -0.29 65.53
CA THR A 13 -27.26 -1.06 66.77
C THR A 13 -27.49 -2.60 66.84
N ILE A 14 -26.70 -3.52 67.43
CA ILE A 14 -25.55 -3.56 68.38
C ILE A 14 -24.87 -4.97 68.30
N GLN A 15 -23.54 -4.98 68.56
CA GLN A 15 -22.56 -5.98 69.09
C GLN A 15 -23.03 -7.16 70.01
N PRO A 16 -22.16 -8.01 70.64
CA PRO A 16 -20.75 -8.45 70.43
C PRO A 16 -20.50 -9.99 70.68
N GLY A 17 -19.24 -10.47 70.65
CA GLY A 17 -18.84 -11.64 71.46
C GLY A 17 -17.52 -12.36 71.08
N VAL A 18 -16.45 -12.10 71.84
CA VAL A 18 -15.17 -12.86 71.87
C VAL A 18 -15.18 -13.84 73.06
N PRO A 19 -14.40 -14.94 73.02
CA PRO A 19 -13.37 -15.10 74.07
C PRO A 19 -12.03 -15.70 73.58
N ALA A 20 -10.96 -15.40 74.33
CA ALA A 20 -9.62 -16.00 74.32
C ALA A 20 -9.63 -17.40 75.01
N THR A 21 -8.63 -18.32 74.96
CA THR A 21 -7.24 -18.26 75.49
C THR A 21 -6.51 -19.63 75.37
N PHE A 22 -5.15 -19.60 75.35
CA PHE A 22 -4.10 -20.54 75.89
C PHE A 22 -3.88 -21.99 75.40
N ALA A 23 -2.66 -22.32 74.91
CA ALA A 23 -1.57 -23.07 75.62
C ALA A 23 -0.59 -23.87 74.71
N ASP A 24 0.70 -23.46 74.74
CA ASP A 24 2.02 -24.14 74.91
C ASP A 24 2.40 -25.59 74.47
N ARG A 25 3.73 -25.76 74.20
CA ARG A 25 4.64 -26.95 74.03
C ARG A 25 4.60 -27.81 72.75
N ALA A 26 5.66 -28.47 72.27
CA ALA A 26 7.14 -28.39 72.23
C ALA A 26 7.64 -29.75 71.63
N ASP A 27 8.80 -29.73 70.97
CA ASP A 27 9.71 -30.86 70.63
C ASP A 27 9.26 -31.88 69.56
N ASP A 28 10.13 -32.49 68.74
CA ASP A 28 11.51 -32.31 68.29
C ASP A 28 11.73 -33.42 67.21
N ASP A 29 12.53 -33.16 66.18
CA ASP A 29 13.37 -34.17 65.47
C ASP A 29 14.10 -33.53 64.26
N THR A 30 15.24 -32.90 64.57
CA THR A 30 16.61 -33.06 63.99
C THR A 30 16.86 -33.20 62.46
N PRO A 31 18.10 -32.96 61.96
CA PRO A 31 19.07 -31.86 62.17
C PRO A 31 19.63 -31.31 60.79
N PRO A 32 20.57 -30.34 60.79
CA PRO A 32 20.86 -29.47 59.65
C PRO A 32 22.11 -29.86 58.84
N THR A 33 22.13 -29.56 57.54
CA THR A 33 23.38 -29.42 56.77
C THR A 33 23.26 -28.40 55.64
N ASP A 34 24.12 -27.39 55.75
CA ASP A 34 24.93 -26.78 54.70
C ASP A 34 24.28 -26.01 53.55
N GLY A 35 24.31 -24.69 53.77
CA GLY A 35 24.70 -23.66 52.82
C GLY A 35 25.38 -24.12 51.53
N SER A 36 24.65 -23.90 50.43
CA SER A 36 25.24 -23.37 49.21
C SER A 36 24.32 -22.27 48.69
N PHE A 37 24.81 -21.02 48.71
CA PHE A 37 24.24 -19.93 47.94
C PHE A 37 24.37 -20.29 46.45
N GLY A 38 23.36 -20.96 45.91
CA GLY A 38 23.12 -21.00 44.48
C GLY A 38 22.60 -19.64 44.06
N LEU A 39 23.43 -18.89 43.35
CA LEU A 39 22.97 -17.79 42.49
C LEU A 39 22.10 -18.40 41.39
N GLU A 40 20.83 -18.70 41.70
CA GLU A 40 19.84 -18.87 40.65
C GLU A 40 19.66 -17.51 39.98
N SER A 41 20.08 -17.44 38.71
CA SER A 41 19.78 -16.36 37.80
C SER A 41 18.27 -16.15 37.76
N ALA A 42 17.79 -15.10 38.46
CA ALA A 42 16.39 -14.72 38.44
C ALA A 42 16.05 -14.24 37.02
N ALA A 43 15.47 -15.12 36.21
CA ALA A 43 14.97 -14.78 34.88
C ALA A 43 13.90 -13.68 35.01
N LEU A 44 14.07 -12.61 34.23
CA LEU A 44 13.13 -11.49 34.17
C LEU A 44 11.75 -12.01 33.70
N THR A 45 10.71 -11.81 34.52
CA THR A 45 9.35 -12.29 34.20
C THR A 45 8.74 -11.47 33.05
N ARG A 46 7.86 -12.08 32.24
CA ARG A 46 7.09 -11.41 31.16
C ARG A 46 6.53 -10.04 31.56
N ARG A 47 5.93 -9.97 32.75
CA ARG A 47 5.35 -8.75 33.33
C ARG A 47 6.45 -7.69 33.50
N GLN A 48 7.60 -8.07 34.05
CA GLN A 48 8.82 -7.27 34.17
C GLN A 48 9.63 -7.11 32.87
N PHE A 49 9.16 -7.50 31.69
CA PHE A 49 9.79 -7.09 30.43
C PHE A 49 8.88 -6.11 29.70
N LEU A 50 7.57 -6.37 29.72
CA LEU A 50 6.54 -5.55 29.05
C LEU A 50 6.17 -4.27 29.83
N PHE A 51 6.33 -4.30 31.16
CA PHE A 51 6.28 -3.13 32.08
C PHE A 51 7.23 -1.99 31.66
N TRP A 52 8.30 -2.30 30.93
CA TRP A 52 9.46 -1.42 30.73
C TRP A 52 9.51 -0.69 29.41
N VAL A 53 8.68 -1.10 28.46
CA VAL A 53 8.79 -0.59 27.11
C VAL A 53 7.78 0.55 26.89
N THR A 54 6.67 0.62 27.65
CA THR A 54 5.33 1.19 27.32
C THR A 54 4.96 2.68 27.40
N LEU A 55 5.75 3.68 27.86
CA LEU A 55 5.26 5.10 27.88
C LEU A 55 6.30 6.26 27.89
N THR A 56 6.26 7.12 26.85
CA THR A 56 6.48 8.61 26.78
C THR A 56 7.81 9.29 26.33
N SER A 57 7.78 9.78 25.08
CA SER A 57 7.88 11.13 24.46
C SER A 57 8.58 12.39 25.00
N ALA A 58 9.09 12.52 26.23
CA ALA A 58 9.50 13.87 26.70
C ALA A 58 11.02 14.10 26.92
N ALA A 59 11.83 13.05 27.09
CA ALA A 59 13.18 13.21 27.63
C ALA A 59 14.33 13.24 26.58
N LEU A 60 14.04 13.00 25.30
CA LEU A 60 15.07 12.79 24.27
C LEU A 60 15.67 14.09 23.71
N ALA A 61 14.98 15.22 23.83
CA ALA A 61 15.55 16.53 23.48
C ALA A 61 16.67 16.95 24.44
N ALA A 62 16.53 16.66 25.74
CA ALA A 62 17.49 17.11 26.75
C ALA A 62 18.83 16.35 26.73
N LEU A 63 18.87 15.09 26.27
CA LEU A 63 20.08 14.27 26.28
C LEU A 63 20.97 14.44 25.04
N TRP A 64 20.43 14.95 23.94
CA TRP A 64 21.22 15.39 22.78
C TRP A 64 21.84 16.79 22.96
N LEU A 65 21.48 17.51 24.03
CA LEU A 65 21.78 18.93 24.29
C LEU A 65 23.06 19.21 25.11
N GLY A 66 23.79 18.19 25.60
CA GLY A 66 25.16 18.38 26.09
C GLY A 66 25.38 19.38 27.24
N VAL A 67 24.36 19.75 28.03
CA VAL A 67 24.54 20.66 29.16
C VAL A 67 25.06 19.89 30.37
N ARG A 68 26.37 20.00 30.64
CA ARG A 68 26.91 19.75 31.99
C ARG A 68 26.64 21.00 32.84
N PRO A 69 26.14 20.88 34.08
CA PRO A 69 26.14 22.01 35.01
C PRO A 69 27.60 22.39 35.30
N GLN A 70 27.98 23.64 35.01
CA GLN A 70 29.28 24.18 35.37
C GLN A 70 29.41 24.26 36.89
N SER A 71 30.31 23.45 37.46
CA SER A 71 30.84 23.70 38.80
C SER A 71 31.97 24.73 38.71
N THR A 72 31.89 25.74 39.57
CA THR A 72 32.83 26.85 39.77
C THR A 72 34.23 26.30 40.16
N PRO A 73 35.35 26.91 39.71
CA PRO A 73 36.67 26.41 40.04
C PRO A 73 37.07 26.84 41.46
N ALA A 74 37.44 25.87 42.30
CA ALA A 74 38.20 26.08 43.53
C ALA A 74 39.65 25.64 43.31
N PRO A 75 40.64 26.25 43.99
CA PRO A 75 42.05 26.10 43.66
C PRO A 75 42.61 24.75 44.08
N THR A 76 43.51 24.24 43.25
CA THR A 76 44.24 22.98 43.37
C THR A 76 45.13 22.94 44.63
N PRO A 77 45.14 21.83 45.38
CA PRO A 77 46.33 21.39 46.09
C PRO A 77 46.87 20.06 45.54
N MET A 78 48.16 19.90 45.81
CA MET A 78 49.14 18.99 45.21
C MET A 78 48.79 17.49 45.19
N GLU A 79 49.39 16.85 44.18
CA GLU A 79 49.42 15.44 43.87
C GLU A 79 49.83 14.55 45.05
N THR A 80 49.13 13.42 45.19
CA THR A 80 49.63 12.20 45.80
C THR A 80 49.26 11.05 44.85
N PRO A 81 50.17 10.10 44.54
CA PRO A 81 49.92 9.09 43.53
C PRO A 81 48.94 8.03 44.06
N THR A 82 47.75 7.97 43.46
CA THR A 82 46.74 6.92 43.66
C THR A 82 46.83 5.93 42.50
N PRO A 83 46.69 4.61 42.73
CA PRO A 83 46.92 3.57 41.73
C PRO A 83 46.04 3.73 40.48
N SER A 84 46.57 3.25 39.35
CA SER A 84 45.94 3.25 38.03
C SER A 84 44.43 2.98 38.09
N PRO A 85 43.59 3.85 37.49
CA PRO A 85 42.17 3.57 37.40
C PRO A 85 41.98 2.31 36.54
N SER A 86 41.28 1.32 37.10
CA SER A 86 40.67 0.26 36.32
C SER A 86 39.96 0.87 35.12
N PRO A 87 40.06 0.27 33.91
CA PRO A 87 39.44 0.84 32.72
C PRO A 87 37.96 1.03 32.98
N THR A 88 37.51 2.29 32.97
CA THR A 88 36.10 2.63 33.06
C THR A 88 35.39 1.89 31.92
N PRO A 89 34.37 1.04 32.19
CA PRO A 89 33.68 0.31 31.13
C PRO A 89 33.12 1.33 30.16
N GLN A 90 33.40 1.14 28.86
CA GLN A 90 32.84 2.02 27.84
C GLN A 90 31.31 1.98 27.93
N PRO A 91 30.63 3.14 27.85
CA PRO A 91 29.18 3.17 27.85
C PRO A 91 28.65 2.45 26.62
N MET A 92 27.69 1.55 26.82
CA MET A 92 27.01 0.80 25.77
C MET A 92 26.41 1.74 24.72
N GLY A 93 26.61 1.44 23.44
CA GLY A 93 26.00 2.19 22.34
C GLY A 93 24.52 1.86 22.10
N PHE A 94 23.77 2.75 21.44
CA PHE A 94 22.36 2.54 21.10
C PHE A 94 22.09 1.22 20.35
N PHE A 95 22.87 0.95 19.29
CA PHE A 95 22.71 -0.29 18.51
C PHE A 95 23.19 -1.53 19.26
N GLU A 96 24.16 -1.40 20.17
CA GLU A 96 24.58 -2.49 21.05
C GLU A 96 23.47 -2.85 22.05
N ALA A 97 22.77 -1.85 22.58
CA ALA A 97 21.62 -2.04 23.45
C ALA A 97 20.45 -2.72 22.71
N LEU A 98 20.15 -2.30 21.47
CA LEU A 98 19.15 -2.98 20.62
C LEU A 98 19.54 -4.42 20.29
N ALA A 99 20.83 -4.68 20.01
CA ALA A 99 21.33 -6.03 19.75
C ALA A 99 21.23 -6.92 20.99
N ALA A 100 21.47 -6.37 22.19
CA ALA A 100 21.28 -7.08 23.45
C ALA A 100 19.80 -7.46 23.67
N LEU A 101 18.86 -6.53 23.45
CA LEU A 101 17.42 -6.80 23.54
C LEU A 101 16.98 -7.88 22.54
N ARG A 102 17.43 -7.79 21.28
CA ARG A 102 17.13 -8.80 20.26
C ARG A 102 17.64 -10.18 20.66
N ARG A 103 18.87 -10.26 21.19
CA ARG A 103 19.46 -11.53 21.66
C ARG A 103 18.64 -12.14 22.80
N ALA A 104 18.25 -11.33 23.78
CA ALA A 104 17.41 -11.77 24.90
C ALA A 104 16.04 -12.28 24.42
N VAL A 105 15.41 -11.57 23.48
CA VAL A 105 14.14 -12.00 22.86
C VAL A 105 14.29 -13.31 22.09
N ARG A 106 15.39 -13.49 21.36
CA ARG A 106 15.67 -14.75 20.66
C ARG A 106 15.92 -15.93 21.61
N ALA A 107 16.39 -15.67 22.82
CA ALA A 107 16.54 -16.68 23.86
C ALA A 107 15.21 -17.06 24.54
N SER A 108 14.13 -16.30 24.29
CA SER A 108 12.82 -16.58 24.88
C SER A 108 12.27 -17.94 24.45
N PRO A 109 11.66 -18.74 25.36
CA PRO A 109 11.11 -20.05 25.03
C PRO A 109 10.04 -20.07 23.92
N ASP A 110 9.31 -18.97 23.74
CA ASP A 110 8.31 -18.79 22.68
C ASP A 110 8.91 -18.36 21.33
N HIS A 111 10.22 -18.10 21.24
CA HIS A 111 10.91 -17.82 19.98
C HIS A 111 11.29 -19.12 19.24
N ARG A 112 10.28 -19.80 18.68
CA ARG A 112 10.40 -21.11 18.02
C ARG A 112 11.53 -21.21 16.98
N MET A 113 11.76 -20.20 16.15
CA MET A 113 12.83 -20.25 15.13
C MET A 113 14.23 -20.34 15.76
N ALA A 114 14.59 -19.39 16.62
CA ALA A 114 15.87 -19.39 17.34
C ALA A 114 16.07 -20.65 18.20
N ARG A 115 14.99 -21.14 18.83
CA ARG A 115 15.02 -22.40 19.58
C ARG A 115 15.31 -23.60 18.68
N ALA A 116 14.68 -23.68 17.51
CA ALA A 116 14.95 -24.72 16.53
C ALA A 116 16.42 -24.69 16.06
N GLU A 117 16.97 -23.52 15.76
CA GLU A 117 18.40 -23.37 15.40
C GLU A 117 19.33 -23.85 16.52
N THR A 118 19.01 -23.50 17.77
CA THR A 118 19.80 -23.94 18.94
C THR A 118 19.78 -25.46 19.11
N LEU A 119 18.62 -26.09 18.94
CA LEU A 119 18.47 -27.54 19.04
C LEU A 119 19.16 -28.29 17.89
N VAL A 120 19.09 -27.73 16.68
CA VAL A 120 19.81 -28.25 15.51
C VAL A 120 21.31 -28.18 15.73
N ALA A 121 21.83 -27.04 16.22
CA ALA A 121 23.24 -26.86 16.51
C ALA A 121 23.73 -27.80 17.63
N ALA A 122 22.88 -28.09 18.62
CA ALA A 122 23.18 -29.03 19.69
C ALA A 122 23.18 -30.51 19.24
N GLN A 123 22.65 -30.80 18.05
CA GLN A 123 22.50 -32.16 17.49
C GLN A 123 21.77 -33.13 18.44
N ASP A 124 20.82 -32.63 19.24
CA ASP A 124 20.03 -33.45 20.16
C ASP A 124 18.70 -33.87 19.51
N ALA A 125 18.69 -35.05 18.90
CA ALA A 125 17.51 -35.62 18.25
C ALA A 125 16.30 -35.74 19.20
N GLU A 126 16.52 -36.03 20.49
CA GLU A 126 15.42 -36.20 21.45
C GLU A 126 14.81 -34.85 21.81
N ALA A 127 15.65 -33.84 22.02
CA ALA A 127 15.18 -32.49 22.29
C ALA A 127 14.47 -31.85 21.08
N ILE A 128 14.94 -32.11 19.85
CA ILE A 128 14.24 -31.71 18.62
C ILE A 128 12.86 -32.37 18.54
N ALA A 129 12.78 -33.69 18.77
CA ALA A 129 11.51 -34.41 18.74
C ALA A 129 10.52 -33.93 19.81
N ARG A 130 10.98 -33.70 21.05
CA ARG A 130 10.16 -33.09 22.12
C ARG A 130 9.67 -31.70 21.74
N PHE A 131 10.56 -30.86 21.20
CA PHE A 131 10.21 -29.52 20.78
C PHE A 131 9.06 -29.51 19.76
N VAL A 132 9.14 -30.35 18.72
CA VAL A 132 8.07 -30.40 17.71
C VAL A 132 6.78 -31.00 18.27
N ARG A 133 6.87 -32.08 19.05
CA ARG A 133 5.70 -32.74 19.66
C ARG A 133 4.92 -31.81 20.60
N ASP A 134 5.63 -31.05 21.42
CA ASP A 134 5.03 -30.37 22.58
C ASP A 134 4.69 -28.89 22.29
N THR A 135 5.25 -28.28 21.24
CA THR A 135 5.14 -26.83 20.99
C THR A 135 4.13 -26.46 19.89
N PHE A 136 3.79 -27.38 18.98
CA PHE A 136 3.02 -27.07 17.77
C PHE A 136 1.56 -27.50 17.91
N THR A 137 0.66 -26.60 17.51
CA THR A 137 -0.78 -26.88 17.45
C THR A 137 -1.13 -27.52 16.12
N VAL A 138 -1.89 -28.62 16.15
CA VAL A 138 -2.37 -29.26 14.93
C VAL A 138 -3.54 -28.47 14.35
N TYR A 139 -3.42 -28.08 13.08
CA TYR A 139 -4.53 -27.56 12.28
C TYR A 139 -5.05 -28.65 11.34
N PRO A 140 -6.36 -28.68 11.06
CA PRO A 140 -6.88 -29.58 10.05
C PRO A 140 -6.42 -29.16 8.65
N ALA A 141 -6.27 -30.13 7.74
CA ALA A 141 -5.96 -29.85 6.34
C ALA A 141 -7.21 -29.44 5.53
N ALA A 142 -8.40 -29.70 6.05
CA ALA A 142 -9.68 -29.33 5.47
C ALA A 142 -10.49 -28.43 6.42
N ASN A 143 -11.61 -27.91 5.94
CA ASN A 143 -12.41 -26.97 6.71
C ASN A 143 -13.34 -27.66 7.72
N ASN A 144 -13.96 -28.80 7.40
CA ASN A 144 -15.00 -29.45 8.22
C ASN A 144 -14.54 -30.72 8.98
N ASP A 145 -13.34 -31.20 8.69
CA ASP A 145 -12.76 -32.42 9.24
C ASP A 145 -11.23 -32.30 9.20
N MET A 146 -10.51 -33.35 9.56
CA MET A 146 -9.04 -33.32 9.55
C MET A 146 -8.44 -33.24 8.14
N GLY A 147 -9.22 -33.56 7.11
CA GLY A 147 -8.75 -33.80 5.75
C GLY A 147 -7.86 -35.04 5.67
N ASN A 148 -7.18 -35.22 4.53
CA ASN A 148 -6.19 -36.29 4.42
C ASN A 148 -4.93 -35.90 5.21
N THR A 149 -4.76 -36.48 6.39
CA THR A 149 -3.66 -36.19 7.33
C THR A 149 -2.27 -36.56 6.80
N LEU A 150 -2.17 -37.47 5.82
CA LEU A 150 -0.90 -37.96 5.28
C LEU A 150 -0.31 -37.06 4.19
N ILE A 151 -1.16 -36.39 3.41
CA ILE A 151 -0.74 -35.54 2.27
C ILE A 151 -1.20 -34.09 2.39
N GLY A 152 -2.08 -33.77 3.35
CA GLY A 152 -2.68 -32.45 3.50
C GLY A 152 -1.65 -31.39 3.86
N TRP A 153 -1.63 -30.30 3.11
CA TRP A 153 -0.61 -29.26 3.18
C TRP A 153 -1.27 -27.90 3.00
N ARG A 154 -0.82 -26.87 3.73
CA ARG A 154 -1.45 -25.54 3.72
C ARG A 154 -0.43 -24.44 3.44
N TRP A 155 0.60 -24.36 4.26
CA TRP A 155 1.55 -23.24 4.28
C TRP A 155 3.02 -23.66 4.23
N GLY A 156 3.35 -24.88 4.63
CA GLY A 156 4.71 -25.41 4.64
C GLY A 156 5.49 -25.23 5.95
N VAL A 157 6.68 -25.84 5.98
CA VAL A 157 7.52 -26.05 7.18
C VAL A 157 7.95 -24.74 7.82
N ARG A 158 8.41 -23.77 7.01
CA ARG A 158 8.86 -22.46 7.51
C ARG A 158 7.72 -21.71 8.18
N ALA A 159 6.55 -21.71 7.54
CA ALA A 159 5.36 -21.08 8.04
C ALA A 159 4.83 -21.75 9.31
N THR A 160 4.83 -23.09 9.38
CA THR A 160 4.50 -23.85 10.58
C THR A 160 5.43 -23.51 11.73
N LEU A 161 6.75 -23.43 11.50
CA LEU A 161 7.73 -23.05 12.51
C LEU A 161 7.44 -21.65 13.09
N ARG A 162 7.12 -20.68 12.22
CA ARG A 162 6.83 -19.30 12.61
C ARG A 162 5.50 -19.17 13.35
N SER A 163 4.40 -19.69 12.79
CA SER A 163 3.06 -19.58 13.39
C SER A 163 2.89 -20.45 14.63
N GLY A 164 3.63 -21.56 14.72
CA GLY A 164 3.43 -22.58 15.75
C GLY A 164 2.25 -23.49 15.48
N ALA A 165 1.73 -23.50 14.25
CA ALA A 165 0.60 -24.32 13.85
C ALA A 165 0.76 -24.87 12.42
N GLY A 166 0.34 -26.11 12.20
CA GLY A 166 0.43 -26.78 10.90
C GLY A 166 -0.41 -28.05 10.84
N THR A 167 -0.57 -28.61 9.64
CA THR A 167 -1.22 -29.91 9.47
C THR A 167 -0.39 -31.05 10.09
N PRO A 168 -0.98 -32.23 10.33
CA PRO A 168 -0.19 -33.38 10.77
C PRO A 168 1.01 -33.66 9.86
N ARG A 169 0.84 -33.53 8.54
CA ARG A 169 1.92 -33.71 7.57
C ARG A 169 2.99 -32.62 7.67
N GLU A 170 2.62 -31.35 7.77
CA GLU A 170 3.59 -30.24 7.93
C GLU A 170 4.42 -30.37 9.21
N ILE A 171 3.81 -30.78 10.32
CA ILE A 171 4.50 -30.98 11.60
C ILE A 171 5.51 -32.15 11.48
N ALA A 172 5.13 -33.24 10.81
CA ALA A 172 6.05 -34.36 10.58
C ALA A 172 7.22 -33.97 9.65
N GLU A 173 6.95 -33.19 8.59
CA GLU A 173 8.02 -32.67 7.71
C GLU A 173 8.92 -31.66 8.42
N LEU A 174 8.36 -30.80 9.29
CA LEU A 174 9.16 -29.90 10.13
C LEU A 174 10.13 -30.70 11.01
N LEU A 175 9.65 -31.78 11.64
CA LEU A 175 10.51 -32.65 12.44
C LEU A 175 11.60 -33.32 11.58
N ALA A 176 11.24 -33.90 10.44
CA ALA A 176 12.20 -34.53 9.54
C ALA A 176 13.26 -33.53 9.06
N TRP A 177 12.83 -32.34 8.66
CA TRP A 177 13.72 -31.25 8.23
C TRP A 177 14.69 -30.81 9.34
N LEU A 178 14.22 -30.63 10.57
CA LEU A 178 15.08 -30.28 11.70
C LEU A 178 16.08 -31.40 12.02
N LEU A 179 15.65 -32.66 12.02
CA LEU A 179 16.53 -33.81 12.27
C LEU A 179 17.60 -33.96 11.18
N GLN A 180 17.23 -33.79 9.91
CA GLN A 180 18.16 -33.80 8.79
C GLN A 180 19.20 -32.67 8.92
N ARG A 181 18.76 -31.45 9.26
CA ARG A 181 19.68 -30.33 9.51
C ARG A 181 20.62 -30.58 10.70
N ALA A 182 20.17 -31.34 11.69
CA ALA A 182 21.00 -31.78 12.82
C ALA A 182 21.94 -32.96 12.49
N GLY A 183 21.90 -33.47 11.24
CA GLY A 183 22.77 -34.55 10.77
C GLY A 183 22.20 -35.96 10.93
N PHE A 184 20.93 -36.10 11.32
CA PHE A 184 20.27 -37.41 11.44
C PHE A 184 19.55 -37.77 10.14
N PRO A 185 19.83 -38.93 9.52
CA PRO A 185 19.01 -39.45 8.43
C PRO A 185 17.58 -39.68 8.94
N ALA A 186 16.65 -38.87 8.45
CA ALA A 186 15.25 -38.88 8.86
C ALA A 186 14.35 -38.77 7.64
N GLU A 187 13.21 -39.46 7.66
CA GLU A 187 12.21 -39.41 6.60
C GLU A 187 10.80 -39.52 7.18
N VAL A 188 9.82 -38.93 6.50
CA VAL A 188 8.42 -39.04 6.89
C VAL A 188 7.85 -40.37 6.40
N VAL A 189 7.19 -41.09 7.30
CA VAL A 189 6.58 -42.41 7.06
C VAL A 189 5.13 -42.42 7.53
N GLU A 190 4.34 -43.34 6.97
CA GLU A 190 2.98 -43.61 7.43
C GLU A 190 3.01 -44.56 8.62
N ALA A 191 2.42 -44.15 9.75
CA ALA A 191 2.32 -44.98 10.95
C ALA A 191 0.88 -45.25 11.36
N GLN A 192 0.56 -46.54 11.50
CA GLN A 192 -0.71 -46.99 12.05
C GLN A 192 -0.79 -46.69 13.55
N GLN A 193 -1.87 -46.04 13.98
CA GLN A 193 -2.09 -45.64 15.36
C GLN A 193 -2.84 -46.75 16.12
N ARG A 194 -2.17 -47.45 17.04
CA ARG A 194 -2.75 -48.59 17.80
C ARG A 194 -4.06 -48.23 18.51
N ASN A 195 -4.14 -47.03 19.09
CA ASN A 195 -5.32 -46.55 19.80
C ASN A 195 -6.20 -45.58 18.99
N ALA A 196 -5.82 -45.29 17.73
CA ALA A 196 -6.49 -44.38 16.79
C ALA A 196 -7.05 -43.10 17.46
N PRO A 197 -6.23 -42.05 17.68
CA PRO A 197 -6.66 -40.85 18.39
C PRO A 197 -7.89 -40.22 17.73
N LEU A 198 -8.74 -39.59 18.56
CA LEU A 198 -9.84 -38.77 18.07
C LEU A 198 -9.29 -37.46 17.49
N ALA A 199 -9.94 -36.94 16.46
CA ALA A 199 -9.62 -35.62 15.92
C ALA A 199 -9.65 -34.53 17.00
N ALA A 200 -10.63 -34.58 17.92
CA ALA A 200 -10.70 -33.69 19.09
C ALA A 200 -9.41 -33.67 19.93
N ASP A 201 -8.76 -34.82 20.09
CA ASP A 201 -7.56 -34.96 20.92
C ASP A 201 -6.35 -34.26 20.30
N LEU A 202 -6.19 -34.39 18.97
CA LEU A 202 -5.11 -33.73 18.22
C LEU A 202 -5.31 -32.22 18.11
N LEU A 203 -6.57 -31.76 17.99
CA LEU A 203 -6.92 -30.35 17.85
C LEU A 203 -6.80 -29.55 19.15
N ARG A 204 -6.49 -30.21 20.28
CA ARG A 204 -6.17 -29.50 21.54
C ARG A 204 -4.96 -28.60 21.33
N ARG A 205 -5.09 -27.33 21.74
CA ARG A 205 -3.98 -26.37 21.67
C ARG A 205 -2.75 -26.92 22.39
N ALA A 206 -1.57 -26.68 21.82
CA ALA A 206 -0.33 -26.85 22.54
C ALA A 206 -0.28 -25.80 23.66
N PRO A 207 0.20 -26.13 24.87
CA PRO A 207 0.44 -25.14 25.91
C PRO A 207 1.37 -24.05 25.36
N PRO A 208 1.00 -22.76 25.42
CA PRO A 208 1.85 -21.71 24.89
C PRO A 208 3.13 -21.65 25.73
N ALA A 209 4.28 -21.68 25.06
CA ALA A 209 5.54 -21.38 25.72
C ALA A 209 5.50 -19.95 26.29
N PRO A 210 6.05 -19.71 27.49
CA PRO A 210 6.07 -18.39 28.06
C PRO A 210 7.02 -17.48 27.27
N PHE A 211 6.62 -16.22 27.11
CA PHE A 211 7.56 -15.18 26.74
C PHE A 211 8.43 -14.84 27.96
N ALA A 212 9.69 -15.27 27.94
CA ALA A 212 10.65 -15.13 29.03
C ALA A 212 12.05 -14.85 28.45
N PRO A 213 12.32 -13.61 28.03
CA PRO A 213 13.61 -13.25 27.43
C PRO A 213 14.74 -13.38 28.44
N ASP A 214 15.89 -13.89 27.99
CA ASP A 214 17.08 -14.05 28.81
C ASP A 214 17.85 -12.73 28.90
N LEU A 215 17.45 -11.89 29.86
CA LEU A 215 18.09 -10.62 30.17
C LEU A 215 18.19 -10.52 31.69
N ASP A 216 19.37 -10.19 32.21
CA ASP A 216 19.54 -9.93 33.64
C ASP A 216 19.19 -8.47 33.99
N SER A 217 18.87 -8.21 35.25
CA SER A 217 18.44 -6.89 35.73
C SER A 217 19.51 -5.81 35.59
N ALA A 218 20.81 -6.16 35.62
CA ALA A 218 21.90 -5.21 35.50
C ALA A 218 22.07 -4.75 34.04
N MET A 219 22.05 -5.68 33.10
CA MET A 219 22.05 -5.44 31.67
C MET A 219 20.80 -4.66 31.24
N LEU A 220 19.63 -5.00 31.79
CA LEU A 220 18.41 -4.24 31.56
C LEU A 220 18.57 -2.77 31.99
N GLU A 221 19.18 -2.49 33.14
CA GLU A 221 19.41 -1.11 33.59
C GLU A 221 20.42 -0.34 32.75
N VAL A 222 21.42 -1.04 32.20
CA VAL A 222 22.36 -0.44 31.23
C VAL A 222 21.63 -0.11 29.94
N VAL A 223 20.85 -1.04 29.39
CA VAL A 223 20.02 -0.83 28.19
C VAL A 223 19.02 0.30 28.40
N ARG A 224 18.33 0.33 29.56
CA ARG A 224 17.36 1.36 29.93
C ARG A 224 17.97 2.75 29.92
N ARG A 225 19.12 2.92 30.57
CA ARG A 225 19.87 4.18 30.55
C ARG A 225 20.35 4.57 29.16
N THR A 226 20.84 3.60 28.39
CA THR A 226 21.38 3.81 27.04
C THR A 226 20.30 4.25 26.05
N LEU A 227 19.13 3.63 26.12
CA LEU A 227 17.99 3.94 25.25
C LEU A 227 17.10 5.08 25.81
N ASN A 228 17.48 5.67 26.96
CA ASN A 228 16.71 6.68 27.69
C ASN A 228 15.26 6.25 27.96
N LEU A 229 15.07 4.99 28.34
CA LEU A 229 13.77 4.40 28.60
C LEU A 229 13.28 4.79 30.01
N PRO A 230 12.01 5.23 30.16
CA PRO A 230 11.45 5.68 31.44
C PRO A 230 11.27 4.54 32.46
N PRO A 231 11.00 4.87 33.74
CA PRO A 231 10.68 3.89 34.76
C PRO A 231 9.28 3.28 34.50
N PRO A 232 9.08 2.03 34.93
CA PRO A 232 8.08 1.16 34.31
C PRO A 232 6.64 1.17 34.89
N GLN A 233 5.61 0.79 34.09
CA GLN A 233 4.18 0.62 34.46
C GLN A 233 3.49 -0.62 33.82
N PRO A 234 2.58 -1.37 34.51
CA PRO A 234 2.20 -2.73 34.08
C PRO A 234 1.19 -2.69 32.95
N PRO A 235 1.48 -3.33 31.79
CA PRO A 235 0.53 -3.35 30.71
C PRO A 235 -0.65 -4.28 31.06
N GLN A 236 -1.85 -3.84 30.68
CA GLN A 236 -3.02 -4.69 30.66
C GLN A 236 -3.16 -5.26 29.25
N PRO A 237 -3.24 -6.58 29.07
CA PRO A 237 -3.63 -7.12 27.78
C PRO A 237 -4.92 -6.50 27.30
N VAL A 238 -4.95 -6.14 26.02
CA VAL A 238 -6.25 -5.89 25.40
C VAL A 238 -6.92 -7.26 25.40
N ASP A 239 -8.01 -7.38 26.11
CA ASP A 239 -8.94 -8.50 26.03
C ASP A 239 -8.34 -9.93 26.04
N ALA A 240 -7.37 -10.22 26.91
CA ALA A 240 -6.76 -11.55 27.01
C ALA A 240 -7.77 -12.67 27.23
N GLU A 241 -8.82 -12.38 28.00
CA GLU A 241 -9.89 -13.33 28.31
C GLU A 241 -11.02 -13.35 27.27
N GLY A 242 -10.98 -12.48 26.26
CA GLY A 242 -12.04 -12.40 25.23
C GLY A 242 -13.32 -11.69 25.68
N ARG A 243 -13.35 -11.03 26.84
CA ARG A 243 -14.50 -10.25 27.36
C ARG A 243 -14.91 -9.10 26.43
N ALA A 244 -14.00 -8.19 26.06
CA ALA A 244 -14.30 -7.07 25.18
C ALA A 244 -14.66 -7.54 23.76
N SER A 245 -14.05 -8.61 23.25
CA SER A 245 -14.40 -9.21 21.96
C SER A 245 -15.78 -9.86 22.04
N ALA A 246 -16.13 -10.49 23.16
CA ALA A 246 -17.47 -11.02 23.41
C ALA A 246 -18.51 -9.91 23.54
N GLU A 247 -18.18 -8.79 24.19
CA GLU A 247 -19.02 -7.59 24.28
C GLU A 247 -19.27 -6.96 22.90
N LEU A 248 -18.23 -6.85 22.06
CA LEU A 248 -18.35 -6.38 20.67
C LEU A 248 -19.18 -7.36 19.81
N ALA A 249 -19.02 -8.66 20.03
CA ALA A 249 -19.74 -9.70 19.31
C ALA A 249 -21.22 -9.84 19.72
N ALA A 250 -21.57 -9.50 20.96
CA ALA A 250 -22.93 -9.62 21.49
C ALA A 250 -23.99 -8.94 20.60
N PRO A 251 -23.89 -7.64 20.24
CA PRO A 251 -24.86 -7.01 19.35
C PRO A 251 -24.89 -7.64 17.95
N LEU A 252 -23.75 -8.10 17.43
CA LEU A 252 -23.70 -8.80 16.13
C LEU A 252 -24.51 -10.09 16.17
N LEU A 253 -24.29 -10.91 17.20
CA LEU A 253 -25.01 -12.16 17.42
C LEU A 253 -26.51 -11.93 17.65
N THR A 254 -26.87 -10.89 18.39
CA THR A 254 -28.28 -10.50 18.57
C THR A 254 -28.94 -10.13 17.25
N THR A 255 -28.31 -9.28 16.43
CA THR A 255 -28.84 -8.88 15.11
C THR A 255 -28.92 -10.06 14.13
N LEU A 256 -27.97 -11.01 14.20
CA LEU A 256 -28.01 -12.21 13.37
C LEU A 256 -29.15 -13.17 13.74
N GLY A 257 -29.66 -13.15 14.99
CA GLY A 257 -30.87 -13.86 15.42
C GLY A 257 -30.91 -15.37 15.11
N GLN A 258 -32.11 -15.98 15.12
CA GLN A 258 -32.36 -17.36 14.64
C GLN A 258 -32.28 -17.48 13.11
N HIS A 259 -31.65 -16.55 12.38
CA HIS A 259 -31.46 -16.67 10.93
C HIS A 259 -30.45 -17.79 10.65
N LYS A 260 -30.92 -19.05 10.79
CA LYS A 260 -30.16 -20.30 10.81
C LYS A 260 -29.20 -20.37 9.64
N ARG A 261 -27.95 -19.98 9.88
CA ARG A 261 -26.81 -20.63 9.28
C ARG A 261 -26.36 -21.63 10.33
N THR A 262 -26.70 -22.89 10.12
CA THR A 262 -26.02 -23.96 10.83
C THR A 262 -24.79 -24.24 9.98
N PRO A 263 -23.60 -23.67 10.30
CA PRO A 263 -22.39 -24.15 9.66
C PRO A 263 -22.34 -25.67 9.82
N LEU A 264 -21.79 -26.37 8.84
CA LEU A 264 -21.64 -27.83 8.97
C LEU A 264 -20.87 -28.12 10.27
N PRO A 265 -21.29 -29.12 11.06
CA PRO A 265 -20.53 -29.50 12.25
C PRO A 265 -19.11 -29.90 11.84
N PHE A 266 -18.13 -29.63 12.71
CA PHE A 266 -16.80 -30.19 12.52
C PHE A 266 -16.80 -31.65 13.01
N ASN A 267 -16.25 -32.57 12.23
CA ASN A 267 -16.18 -33.98 12.64
C ASN A 267 -15.07 -34.20 13.68
N THR A 268 -15.37 -33.94 14.95
CA THR A 268 -14.42 -34.12 16.06
C THR A 268 -14.24 -35.57 16.49
N ASP A 269 -15.18 -36.43 16.10
CA ASP A 269 -15.26 -37.85 16.52
C ASP A 269 -14.54 -38.78 15.54
N GLU A 270 -13.96 -38.24 14.46
CA GLU A 270 -13.16 -38.98 13.50
C GLU A 270 -12.00 -39.68 14.19
N ARG A 271 -11.89 -41.00 14.01
CA ARG A 271 -10.75 -41.80 14.47
C ARG A 271 -9.68 -41.86 13.39
N LEU A 272 -8.47 -41.45 13.76
CA LEU A 272 -7.35 -41.33 12.84
C LEU A 272 -6.45 -42.56 12.93
N PHE A 273 -6.66 -43.52 12.03
CA PHE A 273 -5.92 -44.78 12.02
C PHE A 273 -4.51 -44.67 11.47
N TYR A 274 -4.25 -43.70 10.60
CA TYR A 274 -2.96 -43.45 9.99
C TYR A 274 -2.59 -41.99 10.16
N LEU A 275 -1.38 -41.74 10.68
CA LEU A 275 -0.82 -40.41 10.83
C LEU A 275 0.63 -40.40 10.31
N PRO A 276 1.08 -39.28 9.74
CA PRO A 276 2.47 -39.15 9.32
C PRO A 276 3.36 -39.06 10.57
N THR A 277 4.49 -39.72 10.56
CA THR A 277 5.50 -39.58 11.61
C THR A 277 6.90 -39.65 11.00
N VAL A 278 7.96 -39.59 11.80
CA VAL A 278 9.34 -39.59 11.32
C VAL A 278 10.06 -40.85 11.76
N ARG A 279 10.64 -41.56 10.79
CA ARG A 279 11.64 -42.60 11.03
C ARG A 279 13.02 -41.95 10.98
N LEU A 280 13.84 -42.16 12.01
CA LEU A 280 15.24 -41.73 12.03
C LEU A 280 16.18 -42.90 12.24
N THR A 281 17.42 -42.77 11.75
CA THR A 281 18.51 -43.72 12.03
C THR A 281 19.46 -43.12 13.05
N ARG A 282 19.56 -43.72 14.24
CA ARG A 282 20.48 -43.31 15.31
C ARG A 282 21.33 -44.51 15.74
N ASN A 283 22.65 -44.34 15.78
CA ASN A 283 23.60 -45.41 16.12
C ASN A 283 23.40 -46.71 15.29
N GLY A 284 23.04 -46.57 14.01
CA GLY A 284 22.75 -47.69 13.12
C GLY A 284 21.41 -48.39 13.35
N GLN A 285 20.58 -47.94 14.30
CA GLN A 285 19.25 -48.48 14.54
C GLN A 285 18.17 -47.53 14.04
N GLN A 286 17.14 -48.10 13.40
CA GLN A 286 15.94 -47.36 13.03
C GLN A 286 15.02 -47.21 14.24
N GLN A 287 14.63 -45.97 14.51
CA GLN A 287 13.67 -45.61 15.54
C GLN A 287 12.56 -44.77 14.92
N LEU A 288 11.35 -44.89 15.47
CA LEU A 288 10.19 -44.10 15.08
C LEU A 288 9.95 -43.03 16.15
N VAL A 289 9.67 -41.80 15.74
CA VAL A 289 9.28 -40.75 16.68
C VAL A 289 7.82 -40.92 17.06
N ASN A 290 7.52 -40.89 18.36
CA ASN A 290 6.18 -40.93 18.91
C ASN A 290 5.57 -39.51 18.93
N LEU A 291 5.27 -38.99 17.74
CA LEU A 291 4.87 -37.59 17.53
C LEU A 291 3.47 -37.25 18.04
N TRP A 292 2.56 -38.22 18.12
CA TRP A 292 1.13 -37.97 18.39
C TRP A 292 0.67 -38.41 19.78
N ALA A 293 1.53 -39.07 20.56
CA ALA A 293 1.27 -39.34 21.97
C ALA A 293 2.00 -38.30 22.83
N ARG A 294 1.23 -37.45 23.53
CA ARG A 294 1.77 -36.44 24.45
C ARG A 294 2.54 -37.05 25.63
N GLU A 295 2.18 -38.26 26.02
CA GLU A 295 2.80 -39.02 27.11
C GLU A 295 3.53 -40.27 26.57
N GLY A 296 4.58 -40.70 27.28
CA GLY A 296 5.38 -41.88 26.93
C GLY A 296 6.73 -41.55 26.28
N PRO A 297 7.49 -42.58 25.86
CA PRO A 297 8.82 -42.42 25.29
C PRO A 297 8.77 -41.70 23.93
N ILE A 298 9.77 -40.87 23.67
CA ILE A 298 9.91 -40.10 22.42
C ILE A 298 10.22 -40.99 21.23
N PHE A 299 11.05 -42.00 21.45
CA PHE A 299 11.41 -42.98 20.43
C PHE A 299 10.79 -44.32 20.75
N ILE A 300 10.18 -44.94 19.74
CA ILE A 300 9.62 -46.27 19.81
C ILE A 300 10.20 -47.13 18.70
N THR A 301 10.31 -48.43 18.95
CA THR A 301 10.70 -49.39 17.92
C THR A 301 9.50 -49.64 17.01
N PRO A 302 9.65 -49.55 15.68
CA PRO A 302 8.59 -49.93 14.76
C PRO A 302 8.23 -51.42 14.96
N ASP A 303 6.95 -51.70 15.15
CA ASP A 303 6.41 -53.05 15.36
C ASP A 303 5.93 -53.71 14.04
N ARG A 304 5.98 -52.95 12.94
CA ARG A 304 5.55 -53.33 11.59
C ARG A 304 6.41 -52.64 10.54
N GLU A 305 6.35 -53.13 9.30
CA GLU A 305 6.96 -52.48 8.15
C GLU A 305 6.29 -51.12 7.90
N LEU A 306 7.12 -50.07 7.79
CA LEU A 306 6.67 -48.70 7.60
C LEU A 306 6.75 -48.32 6.12
N LYS A 307 5.64 -47.82 5.57
CA LYS A 307 5.60 -47.28 4.21
C LYS A 307 6.16 -45.85 4.21
N PRO A 308 7.09 -45.49 3.30
CA PRO A 308 7.46 -44.09 3.08
C PRO A 308 6.20 -43.26 2.78
N ALA A 309 6.13 -42.08 3.36
CA ALA A 309 4.95 -41.25 3.18
C ALA A 309 4.90 -40.73 1.74
N GLU A 310 3.71 -40.73 1.15
CA GLU A 310 3.49 -40.16 -0.18
C GLU A 310 3.85 -38.67 -0.21
N PRO A 311 4.20 -38.10 -1.37
CA PRO A 311 4.43 -36.66 -1.49
C PRO A 311 3.24 -35.86 -0.96
N HIS A 312 3.52 -34.83 -0.16
CA HIS A 312 2.48 -33.90 0.27
C HIS A 312 1.93 -33.11 -0.92
N ARG A 313 0.73 -32.55 -0.78
CA ARG A 313 0.18 -31.60 -1.76
C ARG A 313 1.07 -30.34 -1.85
N PRO A 314 1.11 -29.65 -2.99
CA PRO A 314 1.84 -28.39 -3.07
C PRO A 314 1.27 -27.35 -2.11
N PRO A 315 2.11 -26.45 -1.56
CA PRO A 315 1.63 -25.29 -0.81
C PRO A 315 0.73 -24.40 -1.66
N LEU A 316 -0.13 -23.63 -0.99
CA LEU A 316 -0.94 -22.61 -1.65
C LEU A 316 -0.03 -21.64 -2.41
N SER A 317 -0.43 -21.27 -3.63
CA SER A 317 0.22 -20.19 -4.37
C SER A 317 -0.32 -18.85 -3.92
N VAL A 318 0.54 -17.83 -3.93
CA VAL A 318 0.17 -16.44 -3.72
C VAL A 318 0.53 -15.66 -4.97
N THR A 319 -0.45 -15.06 -5.64
CA THR A 319 -0.25 -14.21 -6.81
C THR A 319 -0.61 -12.78 -6.45
N VAL A 320 0.32 -11.86 -6.68
CA VAL A 320 0.06 -10.42 -6.57
C VAL A 320 0.18 -9.81 -7.96
N ARG A 321 -0.88 -9.12 -8.37
CA ARG A 321 -0.98 -8.49 -9.68
C ARG A 321 -1.38 -7.03 -9.53
N LEU A 322 -0.57 -6.16 -10.11
CA LEU A 322 -0.83 -4.73 -10.19
C LEU A 322 -1.31 -4.40 -11.60
N GLU A 323 -2.47 -3.76 -11.70
CA GLU A 323 -3.14 -3.46 -12.97
C GLU A 323 -3.51 -1.97 -13.02
N ALA A 324 -3.62 -1.42 -14.22
CA ALA A 324 -4.10 -0.07 -14.44
C ALA A 324 -5.13 -0.01 -15.57
N ALA A 325 -5.94 1.05 -15.57
CA ALA A 325 -6.86 1.37 -16.66
C ALA A 325 -6.62 2.79 -17.15
N ARG A 326 -6.88 3.03 -18.44
CA ARG A 326 -6.70 4.33 -19.09
C ARG A 326 -8.00 5.11 -19.10
N SER A 327 -7.92 6.44 -19.09
CA SER A 327 -9.09 7.32 -19.06
C SER A 327 -10.06 7.14 -20.23
N HIS A 328 -9.53 6.78 -21.40
CA HIS A 328 -10.31 6.50 -22.62
C HIS A 328 -10.82 5.06 -22.73
N ALA A 329 -10.35 4.16 -21.86
CA ALA A 329 -10.76 2.77 -21.82
C ALA A 329 -10.80 2.28 -20.36
N PRO A 330 -11.66 2.88 -19.50
CA PRO A 330 -11.68 2.58 -18.07
C PRO A 330 -12.04 1.12 -17.75
N ALA A 331 -12.76 0.45 -18.66
CA ALA A 331 -13.11 -0.96 -18.55
C ALA A 331 -11.95 -1.92 -18.89
N GLU A 332 -10.98 -1.48 -19.67
CA GLU A 332 -9.87 -2.30 -20.14
C GLU A 332 -8.68 -2.17 -19.20
N ARG A 333 -8.40 -3.23 -18.45
CA ARG A 333 -7.26 -3.30 -17.53
C ARG A 333 -6.06 -3.92 -18.24
N PHE A 334 -4.89 -3.36 -17.98
CA PHE A 334 -3.61 -3.93 -18.40
C PHE A 334 -2.70 -4.14 -17.18
N VAL A 335 -1.89 -5.19 -17.24
CA VAL A 335 -0.98 -5.58 -16.15
C VAL A 335 0.26 -4.67 -16.19
N LEU A 336 0.60 -4.10 -15.03
CA LEU A 336 1.84 -3.34 -14.83
C LEU A 336 2.97 -4.25 -14.34
N VAL A 337 2.68 -5.12 -13.37
CA VAL A 337 3.61 -6.13 -12.85
C VAL A 337 2.81 -7.25 -12.18
N GLU A 338 3.29 -8.48 -12.33
CA GLU A 338 2.70 -9.67 -11.71
C GLU A 338 3.79 -10.61 -11.23
N LYS A 339 3.59 -11.24 -10.08
CA LYS A 339 4.42 -12.36 -9.65
C LYS A 339 3.63 -13.34 -8.80
N THR A 340 4.00 -14.61 -8.91
CA THR A 340 3.47 -15.72 -8.13
C THR A 340 4.57 -16.34 -7.27
N TRP A 341 4.23 -16.63 -6.02
CA TRP A 341 5.08 -17.24 -5.01
C TRP A 341 4.41 -18.46 -4.40
N SER A 342 5.17 -19.30 -3.70
CA SER A 342 4.61 -20.21 -2.71
C SER A 342 4.28 -19.45 -1.41
N THR A 343 3.42 -19.99 -0.56
CA THR A 343 3.22 -19.46 0.80
C THR A 343 4.50 -19.44 1.63
N GLU A 344 5.38 -20.43 1.46
CA GLU A 344 6.68 -20.49 2.16
C GLU A 344 7.60 -19.32 1.80
N ASP A 345 7.49 -18.78 0.58
CA ASP A 345 8.31 -17.63 0.15
C ASP A 345 7.90 -16.33 0.83
N LEU A 346 6.65 -16.22 1.32
CA LEU A 346 6.06 -14.95 1.77
C LEU A 346 5.71 -14.88 3.25
N VAL A 347 5.41 -16.00 3.93
CA VAL A 347 5.03 -15.95 5.36
C VAL A 347 6.13 -15.29 6.20
N GLY A 348 5.78 -14.33 7.06
CA GLY A 348 6.73 -13.54 7.84
C GLY A 348 7.59 -12.55 7.06
N ARG A 349 7.32 -12.39 5.76
CA ARG A 349 7.92 -11.37 4.88
C ARG A 349 6.84 -10.40 4.41
N GLN A 350 7.28 -9.36 3.72
CA GLN A 350 6.43 -8.31 3.18
C GLN A 350 6.63 -8.19 1.68
N VAL A 351 5.55 -7.89 0.98
CA VAL A 351 5.61 -7.44 -0.42
C VAL A 351 5.32 -5.95 -0.42
N GLU A 352 6.35 -5.16 -0.68
CA GLU A 352 6.25 -3.74 -0.90
C GLU A 352 5.85 -3.47 -2.36
N ILE A 353 4.84 -2.64 -2.54
CA ILE A 353 4.35 -2.17 -3.82
C ILE A 353 4.69 -0.69 -3.93
N ALA A 354 5.55 -0.35 -4.90
CA ALA A 354 6.05 0.99 -5.11
C ALA A 354 6.13 1.34 -6.60
N PHE A 355 6.22 2.63 -6.88
CA PHE A 355 6.37 3.18 -8.23
C PHE A 355 7.64 4.04 -8.28
N ALA A 356 8.77 3.39 -8.60
CA ALA A 356 10.05 4.07 -8.66
C ALA A 356 10.09 5.07 -9.84
N PRO A 357 10.82 6.20 -9.74
CA PRO A 357 10.97 7.12 -10.86
C PRO A 357 11.73 6.46 -12.01
N ALA A 358 11.22 6.54 -13.24
CA ALA A 358 11.94 6.05 -14.41
C ALA A 358 12.92 7.11 -14.95
N GLY A 359 14.09 6.67 -15.42
CA GLY A 359 15.07 7.52 -16.12
C GLY A 359 15.94 8.42 -15.24
N ALA A 360 15.68 8.48 -13.92
CA ALA A 360 16.59 9.13 -12.98
C ALA A 360 17.91 8.34 -12.91
N ARG A 361 19.02 9.01 -13.21
CA ARG A 361 20.37 8.42 -13.23
C ARG A 361 21.09 8.62 -11.90
N THR A 362 20.69 9.67 -11.19
CA THR A 362 21.19 10.03 -9.88
C THR A 362 20.02 10.31 -8.97
N LEU A 363 20.22 10.28 -7.66
CA LEU A 363 19.18 10.73 -6.73
C LEU A 363 19.19 12.21 -6.47
N GLU A 364 20.26 12.91 -6.78
CA GLU A 364 20.14 14.36 -6.82
C GLU A 364 18.99 14.76 -7.74
N GLU A 365 18.81 14.06 -8.87
CA GLU A 365 17.63 14.20 -9.74
C GLU A 365 16.32 13.74 -9.06
N VAL A 366 16.32 12.65 -8.29
CA VAL A 366 15.11 12.15 -7.58
C VAL A 366 14.67 13.05 -6.42
N LEU A 367 15.62 13.66 -5.70
CA LEU A 367 15.38 14.56 -4.55
C LEU A 367 15.08 15.99 -4.98
N ALA A 368 15.81 16.51 -5.98
CA ALA A 368 15.58 17.85 -6.49
C ALA A 368 14.31 17.90 -7.37
N GLY A 369 13.94 16.77 -7.98
CA GLY A 369 12.72 16.64 -8.76
C GLY A 369 11.48 16.67 -7.88
N ASP A 370 10.56 17.59 -8.17
CA ASP A 370 9.25 17.59 -7.55
C ASP A 370 8.51 16.29 -7.89
N ARG A 371 8.13 15.51 -6.85
CA ARG A 371 7.33 14.28 -6.98
C ARG A 371 6.05 14.50 -7.79
N SER A 372 5.48 15.70 -7.67
CA SER A 372 4.27 16.10 -8.39
C SER A 372 4.50 16.23 -9.89
N GLN A 373 5.74 16.45 -10.35
CA GLN A 373 6.07 16.66 -11.76
C GLN A 373 6.51 15.37 -12.49
N ARG A 374 6.57 14.23 -11.79
CA ARG A 374 7.01 12.96 -12.37
C ARG A 374 6.05 12.48 -13.47
N LEU A 375 6.62 12.14 -14.61
CA LEU A 375 5.87 11.64 -15.78
C LEU A 375 5.97 10.13 -15.96
N PHE A 376 7.03 9.50 -15.47
CA PHE A 376 7.29 8.08 -15.66
C PHE A 376 7.54 7.34 -14.34
N PHE A 377 7.05 6.13 -14.28
CA PHE A 377 7.04 5.27 -13.11
C PHE A 377 7.48 3.86 -13.49
N VAL A 378 8.19 3.17 -12.60
CA VAL A 378 8.55 1.76 -12.72
C VAL A 378 7.82 1.02 -11.61
N PRO A 379 6.90 0.10 -11.93
CA PRO A 379 6.15 -0.63 -10.93
C PRO A 379 7.02 -1.75 -10.33
N VAL A 380 7.09 -1.82 -9.00
CA VAL A 380 7.94 -2.78 -8.28
C VAL A 380 7.13 -3.56 -7.27
N LEU A 381 7.32 -4.88 -7.24
CA LEU A 381 6.92 -5.78 -6.16
C LEU A 381 8.18 -6.25 -5.43
N ALA A 382 8.56 -5.59 -4.34
CA ALA A 382 9.78 -5.89 -3.61
C ALA A 382 9.52 -6.77 -2.39
N VAL A 383 10.17 -7.93 -2.30
CA VAL A 383 10.07 -8.80 -1.13
C VAL A 383 11.10 -8.38 -0.08
N ARG A 384 10.62 -8.15 1.15
CA ARG A 384 11.43 -7.71 2.30
C ARG A 384 11.16 -8.58 3.51
N GLY A 385 12.16 -8.77 4.36
CA GLY A 385 11.99 -9.50 5.61
C GLY A 385 13.29 -9.58 6.41
N PRO A 386 13.20 -10.03 7.67
CA PRO A 386 14.37 -10.18 8.56
C PRO A 386 15.35 -11.26 8.09
N ASP A 387 14.91 -12.18 7.23
CA ASP A 387 15.66 -13.31 6.68
C ASP A 387 15.97 -13.15 5.17
N VAL A 388 15.77 -11.95 4.61
CA VAL A 388 15.93 -11.69 3.17
C VAL A 388 17.24 -10.95 2.92
N ASP A 389 18.22 -11.67 2.36
CA ASP A 389 19.45 -11.08 1.83
C ASP A 389 19.25 -10.52 0.41
N ALA A 390 20.30 -9.93 -0.18
CA ALA A 390 20.21 -9.32 -1.50
C ALA A 390 19.86 -10.34 -2.61
N ALA A 391 20.41 -11.56 -2.53
CA ALA A 391 20.16 -12.61 -3.51
C ALA A 391 18.70 -13.10 -3.45
N THR A 392 18.19 -13.30 -2.23
CA THR A 392 16.79 -13.67 -1.99
C THR A 392 15.84 -12.55 -2.40
N ALA A 393 16.16 -11.29 -2.09
CA ALA A 393 15.38 -10.13 -2.53
C ALA A 393 15.29 -10.08 -4.06
N GLN A 394 16.41 -10.26 -4.77
CA GLN A 394 16.45 -10.28 -6.23
C GLN A 394 15.64 -11.44 -6.81
N ALA A 395 15.76 -12.65 -6.24
CA ALA A 395 15.03 -13.82 -6.69
C ALA A 395 13.51 -13.70 -6.47
N LEU A 396 13.09 -13.10 -5.36
CA LEU A 396 11.68 -13.03 -4.97
C LEU A 396 10.97 -11.74 -5.41
N SER A 397 11.68 -10.67 -5.78
CA SER A 397 11.06 -9.42 -6.24
C SER A 397 10.72 -9.43 -7.73
N ALA A 398 9.86 -8.51 -8.18
CA ALA A 398 9.55 -8.28 -9.59
C ALA A 398 9.58 -6.79 -9.92
N VAL A 399 10.01 -6.47 -11.13
CA VAL A 399 10.02 -5.11 -11.69
C VAL A 399 9.30 -5.19 -13.03
N GLY A 400 8.27 -4.37 -13.22
CA GLY A 400 7.58 -4.26 -14.49
C GLY A 400 8.24 -3.23 -15.41
N ASP A 401 7.74 -3.16 -16.65
CA ASP A 401 8.18 -2.15 -17.62
C ASP A 401 7.90 -0.73 -17.09
N PRO A 402 8.81 0.24 -17.30
CA PRO A 402 8.50 1.64 -17.01
C PRO A 402 7.27 2.09 -17.80
N PHE A 403 6.43 2.92 -17.22
CA PHE A 403 5.25 3.46 -17.88
C PHE A 403 5.09 4.95 -17.61
N ALA A 404 4.58 5.66 -18.60
CA ALA A 404 4.13 7.03 -18.48
C ALA A 404 2.86 7.08 -17.65
N ALA A 405 2.65 8.19 -16.97
CA ALA A 405 1.49 8.39 -16.12
C ALA A 405 0.18 8.66 -16.90
N THR A 406 0.29 8.65 -18.23
CA THR A 406 -0.79 8.54 -19.23
C THR A 406 -1.20 7.08 -19.50
N GLY A 407 -0.41 6.11 -19.02
CA GLY A 407 -0.61 4.67 -19.19
C GLY A 407 0.14 4.05 -20.37
N GLN A 408 1.03 4.79 -21.02
CA GLN A 408 1.86 4.28 -22.13
C GLN A 408 3.08 3.56 -21.57
N VAL A 409 3.44 2.39 -22.12
CA VAL A 409 4.56 1.57 -21.63
C VAL A 409 5.83 1.88 -22.40
N LEU A 410 6.96 2.00 -21.69
CA LEU A 410 8.28 2.23 -22.26
C LEU A 410 9.01 0.91 -22.39
N ARG A 411 9.58 0.66 -23.57
CA ARG A 411 10.38 -0.54 -23.82
C ARG A 411 11.67 -0.19 -24.53
N GLU A 412 12.69 -0.99 -24.32
CA GLU A 412 13.91 -0.94 -25.12
C GLU A 412 13.79 -1.98 -26.24
N GLU A 413 13.79 -1.52 -27.49
CA GLU A 413 13.60 -2.35 -28.68
C GLU A 413 14.63 -1.94 -29.75
N ALA A 414 15.35 -2.91 -30.31
CA ALA A 414 16.30 -2.71 -31.43
C ALA A 414 17.34 -1.58 -31.21
N GLY A 415 17.80 -1.36 -29.97
CA GLY A 415 18.78 -0.33 -29.63
C GLY A 415 18.21 1.09 -29.48
N GLY A 416 16.89 1.24 -29.45
CA GLY A 416 16.19 2.48 -29.13
C GLY A 416 15.13 2.29 -28.04
N ILE A 417 14.60 3.39 -27.51
CA ILE A 417 13.49 3.37 -26.56
C ILE A 417 12.20 3.59 -27.33
N THR A 418 11.16 2.82 -27.06
CA THR A 418 9.80 3.02 -27.60
C THR A 418 8.82 3.36 -26.48
N LEU A 419 7.75 4.08 -26.81
CA LEU A 419 6.60 4.41 -25.97
C LEU A 419 5.34 3.87 -26.66
N ASP A 420 4.73 2.81 -26.11
CA ASP A 420 3.68 2.02 -26.77
C ASP A 420 4.08 1.61 -28.22
N GLY A 421 5.34 1.20 -28.41
CA GLY A 421 5.89 0.77 -29.70
C GLY A 421 6.26 1.90 -30.66
N GLN A 422 6.02 3.17 -30.31
CA GLN A 422 6.51 4.32 -31.09
C GLN A 422 7.91 4.71 -30.61
N PRO A 423 8.91 4.87 -31.49
CA PRO A 423 10.24 5.24 -31.06
C PRO A 423 10.22 6.59 -30.33
N LEU A 424 11.09 6.74 -29.33
CA LEU A 424 11.43 8.00 -28.66
C LEU A 424 12.70 8.61 -29.29
N PRO A 425 12.87 9.94 -29.20
CA PRO A 425 13.97 10.60 -29.87
C PRO A 425 15.29 10.21 -29.22
N PRO A 426 16.40 10.18 -29.96
CA PRO A 426 17.71 9.99 -29.35
C PRO A 426 17.97 11.09 -28.31
N PRO A 427 18.54 10.75 -27.14
CA PRO A 427 18.69 11.68 -26.02
C PRO A 427 19.72 12.79 -26.29
N HIS A 428 20.63 12.60 -27.24
CA HIS A 428 21.67 13.56 -27.60
C HIS A 428 21.61 13.93 -29.09
N PRO A 429 21.87 15.20 -29.46
CA PRO A 429 22.00 15.58 -30.86
C PRO A 429 23.21 14.86 -31.50
N PRO A 430 23.10 14.35 -32.74
CA PRO A 430 24.26 13.88 -33.49
C PRO A 430 25.02 15.07 -34.09
N GLY A 431 26.22 15.41 -33.58
CA GLY A 431 27.10 16.43 -34.18
C GLY A 431 26.61 17.88 -34.04
N ASP A 432 27.30 18.84 -34.68
CA ASP A 432 27.05 20.30 -34.55
C ASP A 432 25.55 20.63 -34.68
N ALA A 433 24.93 20.94 -33.54
CA ALA A 433 23.51 21.25 -33.44
C ALA A 433 23.17 22.51 -34.25
N PRO A 434 22.19 22.46 -35.17
CA PRO A 434 21.81 23.63 -35.96
C PRO A 434 21.10 24.68 -35.08
N LEU A 435 21.42 25.96 -35.29
CA LEU A 435 20.84 27.07 -34.53
C LEU A 435 19.37 27.29 -34.88
N ILE A 436 18.54 27.47 -33.85
CA ILE A 436 17.13 27.82 -34.01
C ILE A 436 17.02 29.35 -34.10
N ALA A 437 16.60 29.87 -35.26
CA ALA A 437 16.44 31.31 -35.46
C ALA A 437 15.11 31.84 -34.94
N SER A 438 14.05 31.04 -35.01
CA SER A 438 12.72 31.37 -34.48
C SER A 438 11.94 30.09 -34.12
N LEU A 439 10.94 30.22 -33.25
CA LEU A 439 10.13 29.11 -32.77
C LEU A 439 8.66 29.52 -32.69
N ASP A 440 7.80 28.89 -33.49
CA ASP A 440 6.36 29.01 -33.30
C ASP A 440 5.95 28.09 -32.13
N LEU A 441 5.30 28.66 -31.11
CA LEU A 441 4.90 27.97 -29.87
C LEU A 441 3.38 28.03 -29.68
N THR A 442 2.75 26.86 -29.58
CA THR A 442 1.35 26.72 -29.16
C THR A 442 1.28 25.98 -27.83
N VAL A 443 0.57 26.56 -26.85
CA VAL A 443 0.35 25.95 -25.52
C VAL A 443 -1.06 25.39 -25.44
N ASN A 444 -1.18 24.10 -25.15
CA ASN A 444 -2.46 23.46 -24.84
C ASN A 444 -2.51 23.08 -23.36
N ALA A 445 -3.37 23.78 -22.62
CA ALA A 445 -3.61 23.60 -21.19
C ALA A 445 -4.97 22.96 -20.87
N ALA A 446 -5.68 22.40 -21.87
CA ALA A 446 -7.02 21.84 -21.66
C ALA A 446 -7.05 20.71 -20.61
N ALA A 447 -5.98 19.92 -20.54
CA ALA A 447 -5.80 18.85 -19.55
C ALA A 447 -4.95 19.28 -18.34
N PHE A 448 -4.95 20.57 -17.99
CA PHE A 448 -4.19 21.10 -16.85
C PHE A 448 -4.38 20.23 -15.60
N PRO A 449 -3.30 19.90 -14.84
CA PRO A 449 -1.95 20.47 -14.92
C PRO A 449 -1.03 19.87 -15.99
N LEU A 450 -1.49 18.91 -16.81
CA LEU A 450 -0.70 18.41 -17.92
C LEU A 450 -0.73 19.42 -19.07
N ILE A 451 0.43 19.98 -19.40
CA ILE A 451 0.61 20.95 -20.48
C ILE A 451 1.26 20.26 -21.68
N ALA A 452 0.67 20.47 -22.86
CA ALA A 452 1.31 20.11 -24.12
C ALA A 452 1.78 21.38 -24.85
N LEU A 453 3.03 21.36 -25.28
CA LEU A 453 3.63 22.39 -26.11
C LEU A 453 3.82 21.84 -27.51
N GLU A 454 3.27 22.51 -28.52
CA GLU A 454 3.54 22.20 -29.91
C GLU A 454 4.52 23.23 -30.47
N LEU A 455 5.63 22.74 -31.03
CA LEU A 455 6.72 23.61 -31.48
C LEU A 455 6.99 23.44 -32.98
N THR A 456 7.23 24.54 -33.66
CA THR A 456 7.75 24.58 -35.04
C THR A 456 9.01 25.44 -35.08
N PRO A 457 10.20 24.86 -34.83
CA PRO A 457 11.47 25.57 -34.92
C PRO A 457 11.81 25.86 -36.39
N ARG A 458 12.39 27.02 -36.64
CA ARG A 458 12.81 27.45 -37.98
C ARG A 458 14.25 27.91 -38.00
N ASP A 459 14.93 27.61 -39.09
CA ASP A 459 16.27 28.13 -39.38
C ASP A 459 16.22 29.62 -39.78
N ALA A 460 17.39 30.20 -40.04
CA ALA A 460 17.50 31.61 -40.45
C ALA A 460 16.84 31.92 -41.82
N GLN A 461 16.54 30.89 -42.61
CA GLN A 461 15.87 30.98 -43.90
C GLN A 461 14.34 30.78 -43.78
N GLY A 462 13.84 30.50 -42.57
CA GLY A 462 12.42 30.28 -42.29
C GLY A 462 11.95 28.83 -42.54
N ASN A 463 12.86 27.91 -42.89
CA ASN A 463 12.53 26.51 -43.11
C ASN A 463 12.28 25.82 -41.78
N VAL A 464 11.31 24.91 -41.76
CA VAL A 464 11.02 24.09 -40.58
C VAL A 464 12.17 23.11 -40.34
N MET A 465 12.69 23.10 -39.13
CA MET A 465 13.73 22.17 -38.69
C MET A 465 13.09 20.89 -38.14
N GLU A 466 13.67 19.73 -38.42
CA GLU A 466 13.23 18.43 -37.90
C GLU A 466 14.44 17.67 -37.31
N ASN A 467 14.19 16.62 -36.50
CA ASN A 467 15.22 15.77 -35.87
C ASN A 467 16.11 16.44 -34.81
N LEU A 468 15.75 17.63 -34.32
CA LEU A 468 16.28 18.16 -33.05
C LEU A 468 15.97 17.19 -31.90
N SER A 469 16.96 16.97 -31.03
CA SER A 469 16.80 16.20 -29.78
C SER A 469 16.10 17.02 -28.69
N ALA A 470 15.56 16.34 -27.66
CA ALA A 470 14.86 16.98 -26.55
C ALA A 470 15.77 17.97 -25.80
N ALA A 471 17.07 17.67 -25.77
CA ALA A 471 18.08 18.49 -25.12
C ALA A 471 18.24 19.90 -25.73
N HIS A 472 17.74 20.17 -26.94
CA HIS A 472 17.77 21.53 -27.51
C HIS A 472 16.82 22.49 -26.78
N PHE A 473 15.77 21.98 -26.14
CA PHE A 473 14.72 22.79 -25.55
C PHE A 473 14.78 22.75 -24.03
N LEU A 474 14.93 23.92 -23.41
CA LEU A 474 14.68 24.12 -21.99
C LEU A 474 13.32 24.80 -21.83
N VAL A 475 12.41 24.18 -21.08
CA VAL A 475 11.08 24.73 -20.79
C VAL A 475 11.07 25.36 -19.41
N GLU A 476 10.55 26.58 -19.28
CA GLU A 476 10.27 27.21 -18.00
C GLU A 476 8.82 27.68 -17.92
N GLU A 477 8.22 27.57 -16.73
CA GLU A 477 6.91 28.14 -16.41
C GLU A 477 7.05 29.05 -15.19
N ASP A 478 6.61 30.30 -15.31
CA ASP A 478 6.72 31.33 -14.27
C ASP A 478 8.13 31.43 -13.65
N GLY A 479 9.15 31.25 -14.51
CA GLY A 479 10.57 31.31 -14.14
C GLY A 479 11.13 30.03 -13.50
N ARG A 480 10.34 28.95 -13.43
CA ARG A 480 10.78 27.64 -12.90
C ARG A 480 11.02 26.66 -14.05
N PRO A 481 12.15 25.94 -14.08
CA PRO A 481 12.41 24.91 -15.10
C PRO A 481 11.43 23.74 -14.96
N MET A 482 10.88 23.29 -16.09
CA MET A 482 9.89 22.20 -16.16
C MET A 482 10.50 20.98 -16.84
N PRO A 483 10.44 19.78 -16.22
CA PRO A 483 10.87 18.55 -16.88
C PRO A 483 9.87 18.18 -17.98
N ALA A 484 10.25 18.41 -19.24
CA ALA A 484 9.41 18.15 -20.40
C ALA A 484 9.84 16.89 -21.17
N LEU A 485 8.88 16.03 -21.48
CA LEU A 485 9.02 14.89 -22.37
C LEU A 485 8.78 15.32 -23.82
N MET A 486 9.70 14.99 -24.73
CA MET A 486 9.46 15.12 -26.16
C MET A 486 8.78 13.84 -26.69
N GLU A 487 7.48 13.93 -27.00
CA GLU A 487 6.68 12.82 -27.56
C GLU A 487 6.82 12.72 -29.09
N ARG A 488 7.17 13.84 -29.74
CA ARG A 488 7.25 13.97 -31.20
C ARG A 488 8.39 14.91 -31.57
N TRP A 489 9.16 14.57 -32.60
CA TRP A 489 10.36 15.33 -33.03
C TRP A 489 10.54 15.49 -34.54
N ALA A 490 9.58 14.99 -35.30
CA ALA A 490 9.48 15.10 -36.73
C ALA A 490 8.00 15.14 -37.11
N ARG A 491 7.69 15.63 -38.30
CA ARG A 491 6.30 15.70 -38.75
C ARG A 491 5.70 14.29 -38.84
N PRO A 492 4.61 14.03 -38.12
CA PRO A 492 4.01 12.70 -38.10
C PRO A 492 3.38 12.40 -39.45
N ALA A 493 3.39 11.13 -39.86
CA ALA A 493 2.60 10.68 -41.00
C ALA A 493 1.11 10.91 -40.71
N PRO A 494 0.30 11.39 -41.67
CA PRO A 494 -1.13 11.59 -41.46
C PRO A 494 -1.84 10.26 -41.16
N ARG A 495 -2.30 10.07 -39.93
CA ARG A 495 -3.24 9.01 -39.54
C ARG A 495 -4.62 9.63 -39.38
N VAL A 496 -5.42 9.56 -40.43
CA VAL A 496 -6.74 10.21 -40.51
C VAL A 496 -7.81 9.22 -40.07
N LEU A 497 -8.48 9.53 -38.95
CA LEU A 497 -9.71 8.83 -38.57
C LEU A 497 -10.89 9.63 -39.13
N LEU A 498 -11.66 9.00 -40.03
CA LEU A 498 -12.87 9.60 -40.58
C LEU A 498 -14.04 9.16 -39.70
N LEU A 499 -14.57 10.10 -38.92
CA LEU A 499 -15.74 9.91 -38.05
C LEU A 499 -16.98 10.36 -38.80
N LEU A 500 -17.82 9.39 -39.16
CA LEU A 500 -18.99 9.62 -40.01
C LEU A 500 -20.27 9.60 -39.17
N ASP A 501 -21.05 10.66 -39.31
CA ASP A 501 -22.46 10.68 -38.94
C ASP A 501 -23.25 9.89 -39.99
N ASP A 502 -23.97 8.86 -39.55
CA ASP A 502 -24.77 7.97 -40.41
C ASP A 502 -26.28 8.12 -40.11
N SER A 503 -26.66 9.21 -39.44
CA SER A 503 -28.05 9.51 -39.10
C SER A 503 -28.90 9.79 -40.35
N GLY A 504 -30.23 9.67 -40.19
CA GLY A 504 -31.17 9.81 -41.30
C GLY A 504 -31.27 11.22 -41.90
N SER A 505 -30.74 12.24 -41.22
CA SER A 505 -30.67 13.63 -41.69
C SER A 505 -29.48 13.90 -42.61
N ILE A 506 -28.49 12.99 -42.63
CA ILE A 506 -27.32 13.11 -43.52
C ILE A 506 -27.73 12.80 -44.96
N PRO A 507 -27.41 13.67 -45.94
CA PRO A 507 -27.73 13.44 -47.34
C PRO A 507 -27.11 12.15 -47.90
N ASP A 508 -27.79 11.48 -48.83
CA ASP A 508 -27.32 10.23 -49.43
C ASP A 508 -25.94 10.35 -50.11
N ASP A 509 -25.59 11.54 -50.62
CA ASP A 509 -24.26 11.83 -51.20
C ASP A 509 -23.10 11.73 -50.19
N PHE A 510 -23.40 11.78 -48.89
CA PHE A 510 -22.44 11.66 -47.79
C PHE A 510 -22.69 10.43 -46.91
N ARG A 511 -23.67 9.60 -47.25
CA ARG A 511 -24.10 8.41 -46.50
C ARG A 511 -23.92 7.14 -47.34
N ALA A 512 -23.87 5.97 -46.71
CA ALA A 512 -23.78 4.68 -47.41
C ALA A 512 -22.73 4.63 -48.54
N GLN A 513 -23.15 4.56 -49.81
CA GLN A 513 -22.23 4.53 -50.96
C GLN A 513 -21.54 5.89 -51.20
N GLY A 514 -22.21 7.01 -50.88
CA GLY A 514 -21.63 8.34 -50.93
C GLY A 514 -20.45 8.49 -49.98
N ALA A 515 -20.59 8.00 -48.75
CA ALA A 515 -19.51 7.93 -47.75
C ALA A 515 -18.33 7.07 -48.22
N GLN A 516 -18.59 5.93 -48.87
CA GLN A 516 -17.54 5.08 -49.42
C GLN A 516 -16.68 5.84 -50.44
N THR A 517 -17.30 6.51 -51.41
CA THR A 517 -16.54 7.28 -52.41
C THR A 517 -15.81 8.47 -51.78
N LEU A 518 -16.46 9.22 -50.88
CA LEU A 518 -15.84 10.35 -50.17
C LEU A 518 -14.55 9.93 -49.44
N THR A 519 -14.64 8.83 -48.67
CA THR A 519 -13.51 8.33 -47.88
C THR A 519 -12.36 7.84 -48.77
N GLN A 520 -12.68 7.19 -49.89
CA GLN A 520 -11.70 6.75 -50.90
C GLN A 520 -11.01 7.94 -51.59
N ASP A 521 -11.77 8.93 -52.06
CA ASP A 521 -11.24 10.09 -52.78
C ASP A 521 -10.34 10.95 -51.88
N LEU A 522 -10.78 11.20 -50.64
CA LEU A 522 -9.97 11.91 -49.65
C LEU A 522 -8.67 11.14 -49.35
N ALA A 523 -8.76 9.83 -49.13
CA ALA A 523 -7.59 9.01 -48.84
C ALA A 523 -6.61 8.95 -50.03
N ALA A 524 -7.12 8.83 -51.26
CA ALA A 524 -6.29 8.85 -52.46
C ALA A 524 -5.53 10.18 -52.62
N GLN A 525 -6.19 11.31 -52.43
CA GLN A 525 -5.55 12.63 -52.54
C GLN A 525 -4.54 12.89 -51.41
N LEU A 526 -4.86 12.46 -50.18
CA LEU A 526 -3.93 12.57 -49.05
C LEU A 526 -2.71 11.65 -49.20
N LYS A 527 -2.89 10.43 -49.71
CA LYS A 527 -1.81 9.48 -49.98
C LYS A 527 -0.89 9.98 -51.11
N ALA A 528 -1.46 10.66 -52.11
CA ALA A 528 -0.68 11.32 -53.15
C ALA A 528 0.17 12.49 -52.61
N ALA A 529 -0.30 13.17 -51.56
CA ALA A 529 0.42 14.26 -50.90
C ALA A 529 1.46 13.76 -49.87
N ASP A 530 1.15 12.72 -49.10
CA ASP A 530 2.09 12.02 -48.19
C ASP A 530 1.91 10.50 -48.33
N PRO A 531 2.86 9.79 -48.98
CA PRO A 531 2.81 8.34 -49.15
C PRO A 531 2.78 7.54 -47.84
N ARG A 532 3.08 8.15 -46.69
CA ARG A 532 3.00 7.50 -45.37
C ARG A 532 1.60 7.59 -44.75
N ALA A 533 0.66 8.28 -45.39
CA ALA A 533 -0.69 8.46 -44.86
C ALA A 533 -1.41 7.11 -44.65
N GLN A 534 -2.12 7.02 -43.52
CA GLN A 534 -2.96 5.91 -43.12
C GLN A 534 -4.36 6.40 -42.75
N PHE A 535 -5.34 5.53 -42.89
CA PHE A 535 -6.75 5.85 -42.79
C PHE A 535 -7.48 4.78 -41.97
N ARG A 536 -8.51 5.20 -41.25
CA ARG A 536 -9.44 4.30 -40.55
C ARG A 536 -10.82 4.93 -40.51
N ILE A 537 -11.86 4.12 -40.61
CA ILE A 537 -13.25 4.59 -40.52
C ILE A 537 -13.81 4.33 -39.12
N ALA A 538 -14.50 5.34 -38.58
CA ALA A 538 -15.38 5.23 -37.44
C ALA A 538 -16.78 5.79 -37.79
N LYS A 539 -17.82 5.28 -37.13
CA LYS A 539 -19.15 5.88 -37.16
C LYS A 539 -19.57 6.32 -35.77
N ILE A 540 -20.43 7.34 -35.72
CA ILE A 540 -21.03 7.79 -34.47
C ILE A 540 -22.06 6.76 -34.02
N ASP A 541 -21.82 6.16 -32.87
CA ASP A 541 -22.75 5.22 -32.24
C ASP A 541 -22.96 5.65 -30.79
N TRP A 542 -24.08 6.34 -30.56
CA TRP A 542 -24.33 7.06 -29.31
C TRP A 542 -23.10 7.92 -28.93
N GLU A 543 -22.52 7.67 -27.76
CA GLU A 543 -21.38 8.40 -27.20
C GLU A 543 -20.00 7.95 -27.72
N ARG A 544 -19.93 7.02 -28.68
CA ARG A 544 -18.68 6.38 -29.11
C ARG A 544 -18.34 6.62 -30.57
N ALA A 545 -17.04 6.66 -30.85
CA ALA A 545 -16.50 6.54 -32.19
C ALA A 545 -16.28 5.05 -32.51
N GLN A 546 -17.31 4.39 -33.04
CA GLN A 546 -17.30 2.96 -33.28
C GLN A 546 -16.48 2.60 -34.52
N VAL A 547 -15.40 1.85 -34.31
CA VAL A 547 -14.50 1.36 -35.37
C VAL A 547 -14.74 -0.12 -35.73
N GLY A 548 -15.50 -0.85 -34.92
CA GLY A 548 -15.70 -2.29 -35.10
C GLY A 548 -14.37 -3.04 -35.14
N GLY A 549 -14.23 -3.98 -36.09
CA GLY A 549 -12.98 -4.71 -36.35
C GLY A 549 -12.05 -4.04 -37.37
N ASN A 550 -12.27 -2.76 -37.72
CA ASN A 550 -11.46 -2.07 -38.72
C ASN A 550 -10.07 -1.76 -38.15
N ASP A 551 -9.01 -1.99 -38.91
CA ASP A 551 -7.64 -1.57 -38.58
C ASP A 551 -7.18 -0.37 -39.42
N TRP A 552 -6.05 0.22 -39.04
CA TRP A 552 -5.40 1.26 -39.85
C TRP A 552 -4.94 0.67 -41.18
N THR A 553 -5.37 1.27 -42.30
CA THR A 553 -4.98 0.87 -43.67
C THR A 553 -4.26 2.01 -44.37
N ASP A 554 -3.33 1.67 -45.25
CA ASP A 554 -2.66 2.63 -46.12
C ASP A 554 -3.13 2.51 -47.60
N ASP A 555 -4.04 1.56 -47.86
CA ASP A 555 -4.75 1.35 -49.12
C ASP A 555 -6.12 2.06 -49.09
N PRO A 556 -6.32 3.12 -49.89
CA PRO A 556 -7.63 3.78 -50.03
C PRO A 556 -8.76 2.82 -50.43
N ALA A 557 -8.50 1.80 -51.24
CA ALA A 557 -9.55 0.90 -51.72
C ALA A 557 -10.21 0.11 -50.58
N ALA A 558 -9.44 -0.25 -49.55
CA ALA A 558 -9.91 -0.98 -48.37
C ALA A 558 -10.94 -0.20 -47.52
N LEU A 559 -11.02 1.12 -47.65
CA LEU A 559 -11.93 1.94 -46.85
C LEU A 559 -13.41 1.71 -47.15
N SER A 560 -13.77 1.33 -48.38
CA SER A 560 -15.16 1.01 -48.71
C SER A 560 -15.70 -0.15 -47.87
N THR A 561 -14.88 -1.17 -47.65
CA THR A 561 -15.24 -2.31 -46.78
C THR A 561 -15.33 -1.87 -45.32
N GLN A 562 -14.44 -0.97 -44.86
CA GLN A 562 -14.50 -0.43 -43.50
C GLN A 562 -15.76 0.40 -43.24
N VAL A 563 -16.27 1.15 -44.21
CA VAL A 563 -17.55 1.88 -44.08
C VAL A 563 -18.74 0.92 -43.95
N GLN A 564 -18.70 -0.21 -44.67
CA GLN A 564 -19.78 -1.21 -44.68
C GLN A 564 -19.78 -2.12 -43.43
N SER A 565 -18.61 -2.36 -42.83
CA SER A 565 -18.44 -3.30 -41.71
C SER A 565 -19.01 -2.79 -40.38
N ILE A 566 -19.35 -1.50 -40.30
CA ILE A 566 -19.81 -0.84 -39.08
C ILE A 566 -21.14 -0.11 -39.31
N THR A 567 -22.00 -0.19 -38.31
CA THR A 567 -23.23 0.60 -38.19
C THR A 567 -23.03 1.65 -37.12
N GLY A 568 -23.57 2.85 -37.31
CA GLY A 568 -23.63 3.88 -36.28
C GLY A 568 -25.07 4.37 -36.14
N TYR A 569 -25.51 4.56 -34.90
CA TYR A 569 -26.81 5.15 -34.59
C TYR A 569 -26.64 6.20 -33.48
N GLY A 570 -26.86 7.47 -33.79
CA GLY A 570 -26.93 8.53 -32.79
C GLY A 570 -26.30 9.85 -33.22
N SER A 571 -26.55 10.88 -32.41
CA SER A 571 -26.11 12.27 -32.66
C SER A 571 -25.41 12.87 -31.44
N ARG A 572 -24.81 12.05 -30.55
CA ARG A 572 -23.98 12.55 -29.43
C ARG A 572 -22.58 12.95 -29.92
N LEU A 573 -22.53 14.01 -30.72
CA LEU A 573 -21.35 14.42 -31.50
C LEU A 573 -20.14 14.76 -30.62
N TRP A 574 -20.37 15.37 -29.47
CA TRP A 574 -19.30 15.83 -28.57
C TRP A 574 -18.54 14.66 -27.94
N GLU A 575 -19.27 13.70 -27.40
CA GLU A 575 -18.74 12.50 -26.77
C GLU A 575 -18.04 11.61 -27.80
N ALA A 576 -18.67 11.37 -28.97
CA ALA A 576 -18.07 10.56 -30.02
C ALA A 576 -16.79 11.20 -30.59
N LEU A 577 -16.75 12.52 -30.77
CA LEU A 577 -15.55 13.23 -31.21
C LEU A 577 -14.42 13.18 -30.17
N ALA A 578 -14.76 13.22 -28.88
CA ALA A 578 -13.78 13.05 -27.81
C ALA A 578 -13.27 11.59 -27.75
N ASP A 579 -14.15 10.59 -27.86
CA ASP A 579 -13.82 9.16 -27.86
C ASP A 579 -12.94 8.78 -29.04
N ALA A 580 -13.13 9.40 -30.21
CA ALA A 580 -12.32 9.20 -31.42
C ALA A 580 -10.80 9.30 -31.19
N ALA A 581 -10.36 10.11 -30.22
CA ALA A 581 -8.96 10.24 -29.82
C ALA A 581 -8.31 8.91 -29.37
N ARG A 582 -9.10 7.96 -28.85
CA ARG A 582 -8.60 6.67 -28.33
C ARG A 582 -7.98 5.77 -29.40
N HIS A 583 -8.34 6.00 -30.67
CA HIS A 583 -7.90 5.17 -31.80
C HIS A 583 -6.52 5.56 -32.33
N GLY A 584 -5.86 6.54 -31.71
CA GLY A 584 -4.55 7.05 -32.08
C GLY A 584 -4.44 7.83 -33.40
N PRO A 585 -5.47 8.60 -33.85
CA PRO A 585 -5.31 9.44 -35.04
C PRO A 585 -4.35 10.60 -34.80
N THR A 586 -3.71 11.07 -35.87
CA THR A 586 -3.03 12.39 -35.86
C THR A 586 -3.99 13.52 -36.19
N VAL A 587 -5.08 13.21 -36.89
CA VAL A 587 -6.18 14.14 -37.20
C VAL A 587 -7.50 13.38 -37.32
N ILE A 588 -8.59 14.01 -36.88
CA ILE A 588 -9.95 13.49 -37.04
C ILE A 588 -10.66 14.32 -38.11
N VAL A 589 -11.42 13.66 -38.98
CA VAL A 589 -12.34 14.34 -39.90
C VAL A 589 -13.74 13.93 -39.51
N LEU A 590 -14.52 14.87 -38.97
CA LEU A 590 -15.91 14.66 -38.60
C LEU A 590 -16.80 15.15 -39.73
N VAL A 591 -17.64 14.27 -40.27
CA VAL A 591 -18.67 14.62 -41.26
C VAL A 591 -20.03 14.50 -40.59
N THR A 592 -20.79 15.60 -40.49
CA THR A 592 -22.04 15.69 -39.73
C THR A 592 -22.91 16.86 -40.24
N ASP A 593 -24.17 16.93 -39.85
CA ASP A 593 -25.02 18.11 -39.99
C ASP A 593 -24.91 19.06 -38.77
N GLY A 594 -24.20 18.66 -37.71
CA GLY A 594 -24.02 19.45 -36.50
C GLY A 594 -25.20 19.40 -35.53
N GLN A 595 -26.22 18.58 -35.76
CA GLN A 595 -27.39 18.46 -34.87
C GLN A 595 -27.08 17.59 -33.64
N ALA A 596 -26.29 18.11 -32.70
CA ALA A 596 -25.87 17.37 -31.51
C ALA A 596 -27.03 17.13 -30.51
N THR A 597 -27.08 15.95 -29.89
CA THR A 597 -28.06 15.58 -28.86
C THR A 597 -27.43 15.22 -27.52
N ASP A 598 -28.23 15.34 -26.44
CA ASP A 598 -27.85 14.93 -25.09
C ASP A 598 -28.14 13.44 -24.82
N ALA A 599 -28.00 13.02 -23.55
CA ALA A 599 -28.22 11.64 -23.17
C ALA A 599 -29.69 11.17 -23.33
N ALA A 600 -30.64 12.10 -23.40
CA ALA A 600 -32.07 11.86 -23.59
C ALA A 600 -32.52 12.15 -25.04
N ASP A 601 -31.58 12.20 -25.99
CA ASP A 601 -31.78 12.53 -27.40
C ASP A 601 -32.44 13.90 -27.64
N GLN A 602 -32.25 14.85 -26.72
CA GLN A 602 -32.72 16.22 -26.88
C GLN A 602 -31.65 17.08 -27.58
N PRO A 603 -32.03 18.00 -28.49
CA PRO A 603 -31.07 18.89 -29.13
C PRO A 603 -30.28 19.73 -28.14
N LEU A 604 -28.96 19.73 -28.28
CA LEU A 604 -28.05 20.54 -27.47
C LEU A 604 -27.90 21.94 -28.06
N ARG A 605 -27.87 22.95 -27.18
CA ARG A 605 -27.45 24.31 -27.54
C ARG A 605 -26.04 24.65 -27.06
N GLU A 606 -25.58 23.93 -26.04
CA GLU A 606 -24.30 24.12 -25.37
C GLU A 606 -23.59 22.76 -25.27
N PRO A 607 -22.25 22.69 -25.36
CA PRO A 607 -21.52 21.45 -25.14
C PRO A 607 -21.81 20.90 -23.73
N PRO A 608 -21.90 19.58 -23.56
CA PRO A 608 -21.95 18.97 -22.23
C PRO A 608 -20.75 19.43 -21.37
N PRO A 609 -20.90 19.54 -20.03
CA PRO A 609 -19.82 19.94 -19.15
C PRO A 609 -18.55 19.11 -19.39
N GLY A 610 -17.42 19.78 -19.62
CA GLY A 610 -16.13 19.14 -19.88
C GLY A 610 -15.90 18.59 -21.31
N ALA A 611 -16.94 18.42 -22.13
CA ALA A 611 -16.79 17.81 -23.46
C ALA A 611 -15.99 18.70 -24.43
N PHE A 612 -16.17 20.01 -24.37
CA PHE A 612 -15.38 20.98 -25.14
C PHE A 612 -13.88 20.86 -24.83
N ALA A 613 -13.53 20.80 -23.54
CA ALA A 613 -12.15 20.61 -23.10
C ALA A 613 -11.59 19.24 -23.51
N ALA A 614 -12.42 18.18 -23.49
CA ALA A 614 -12.03 16.84 -23.91
C ALA A 614 -11.65 16.78 -25.40
N VAL A 615 -12.46 17.38 -26.28
CA VAL A 615 -12.14 17.50 -27.71
C VAL A 615 -10.87 18.35 -27.92
N GLN A 616 -10.72 19.45 -27.18
CA GLN A 616 -9.51 20.28 -27.24
C GLN A 616 -8.23 19.57 -26.75
N ALA A 617 -8.35 18.60 -25.84
CA ALA A 617 -7.21 17.81 -25.37
C ALA A 617 -6.79 16.71 -26.38
N GLY A 618 -7.71 16.28 -27.26
CA GLY A 618 -7.49 15.24 -28.27
C GLY A 618 -6.75 15.71 -29.53
N PRO A 619 -6.60 14.83 -30.54
CA PRO A 619 -6.06 15.20 -31.86
C PRO A 619 -6.87 16.34 -32.49
N PRO A 620 -6.23 17.20 -33.31
CA PRO A 620 -6.97 18.22 -34.03
C PRO A 620 -8.01 17.58 -34.96
N ALA A 621 -9.13 18.27 -35.16
CA ALA A 621 -10.26 17.80 -35.95
C ALA A 621 -10.72 18.87 -36.95
N VAL A 622 -10.98 18.43 -38.18
CA VAL A 622 -11.70 19.19 -39.21
C VAL A 622 -13.16 18.76 -39.14
N VAL A 623 -14.08 19.71 -39.01
CA VAL A 623 -15.52 19.44 -38.97
C VAL A 623 -16.17 19.87 -40.29
N ILE A 624 -16.81 18.94 -40.98
CA ILE A 624 -17.48 19.16 -42.27
C ILE A 624 -18.99 19.05 -42.06
N GLY A 625 -19.66 20.19 -42.19
CA GLY A 625 -21.12 20.34 -42.17
C GLY A 625 -21.74 19.97 -43.51
N VAL A 626 -22.67 19.02 -43.52
CA VAL A 626 -23.40 18.58 -44.72
C VAL A 626 -24.91 18.61 -44.50
N GLY A 627 -25.69 18.84 -45.56
CA GLY A 627 -27.16 18.87 -45.47
C GLY A 627 -27.71 20.11 -44.75
N GLU A 628 -28.72 19.91 -43.90
CA GLU A 628 -29.33 20.97 -43.08
C GLU A 628 -28.49 21.23 -41.82
N VAL A 629 -27.49 22.10 -41.97
CA VAL A 629 -26.45 22.32 -40.96
C VAL A 629 -26.91 23.23 -39.81
N ASP A 630 -26.72 22.80 -38.56
CA ASP A 630 -26.69 23.71 -37.40
C ASP A 630 -25.34 24.45 -37.38
N ALA A 631 -25.31 25.64 -37.98
CA ALA A 631 -24.08 26.42 -38.13
C ALA A 631 -23.45 26.80 -36.79
N ALA A 632 -24.25 27.07 -35.75
CA ALA A 632 -23.75 27.48 -34.44
C ALA A 632 -23.07 26.32 -33.71
N MET A 633 -23.68 25.13 -33.75
CA MET A 633 -23.09 23.93 -33.17
C MET A 633 -21.86 23.47 -33.97
N LEU A 634 -21.93 23.52 -35.31
CA LEU A 634 -20.82 23.17 -36.18
C LEU A 634 -19.59 24.05 -35.90
N GLU A 635 -19.78 25.36 -35.78
CA GLU A 635 -18.69 26.29 -35.46
C GLU A 635 -18.05 25.95 -34.11
N ARG A 636 -18.85 25.62 -33.09
CA ARG A 636 -18.34 25.23 -31.76
C ARG A 636 -17.54 23.92 -31.79
N LEU A 637 -18.01 22.91 -32.53
CA LEU A 637 -17.27 21.67 -32.75
C LEU A 637 -15.94 21.95 -33.48
N GLY A 638 -15.96 22.82 -34.48
CA GLY A 638 -14.77 23.25 -35.21
C GLY A 638 -13.76 24.01 -34.34
N GLN A 639 -14.25 24.90 -33.47
CA GLN A 639 -13.43 25.63 -32.49
C GLN A 639 -12.78 24.68 -31.47
N ALA A 640 -13.51 23.67 -31.00
CA ALA A 640 -12.98 22.64 -30.12
C ALA A 640 -11.94 21.74 -30.84
N GLY A 641 -12.23 21.40 -32.10
CA GLY A 641 -11.38 20.60 -32.98
C GLY A 641 -10.11 21.31 -33.47
N ARG A 642 -10.04 22.64 -33.42
CA ARG A 642 -8.87 23.49 -33.75
C ARG A 642 -8.50 23.61 -35.23
N LEU A 643 -9.00 22.76 -36.14
CA LEU A 643 -8.81 22.95 -37.59
C LEU A 643 -10.00 23.65 -38.28
N GLY A 644 -11.04 23.98 -37.50
CA GLY A 644 -12.18 24.73 -37.97
C GLY A 644 -13.35 23.87 -38.44
N ALA A 645 -14.42 24.56 -38.81
CA ALA A 645 -15.64 24.00 -39.35
C ALA A 645 -15.90 24.56 -40.76
N PHE A 646 -16.35 23.72 -41.67
CA PHE A 646 -16.59 24.05 -43.07
C PHE A 646 -17.90 23.41 -43.53
N THR A 647 -18.69 24.11 -44.33
CA THR A 647 -19.89 23.53 -44.95
C THR A 647 -19.57 23.02 -46.34
N ALA A 648 -20.05 21.83 -46.69
CA ALA A 648 -19.86 21.23 -48.01
C ALA A 648 -21.21 20.83 -48.61
N THR A 649 -21.45 21.26 -49.84
CA THR A 649 -22.63 20.86 -50.63
C THR A 649 -22.37 19.65 -51.50
N THR A 650 -21.11 19.41 -51.87
CA THR A 650 -20.69 18.26 -52.66
C THR A 650 -19.52 17.54 -51.98
N ARG A 651 -19.30 16.26 -52.34
CA ARG A 651 -18.15 15.48 -51.84
C ARG A 651 -16.81 16.14 -52.17
N ASP A 652 -16.69 16.71 -53.38
CA ASP A 652 -15.47 17.42 -53.79
C ASP A 652 -15.21 18.65 -52.91
N ASP A 653 -16.26 19.41 -52.55
CA ASP A 653 -16.13 20.54 -51.62
C ASP A 653 -15.60 20.08 -50.26
N ALA A 654 -16.12 18.95 -49.74
CA ALA A 654 -15.67 18.38 -48.48
C ALA A 654 -14.20 17.95 -48.53
N VAL A 655 -13.80 17.24 -49.61
CA VAL A 655 -12.40 16.83 -49.81
C VAL A 655 -11.48 18.04 -49.88
N GLN A 656 -11.83 19.06 -50.66
CA GLN A 656 -11.01 20.27 -50.79
C GLN A 656 -10.94 21.06 -49.48
N ALA A 657 -12.03 21.13 -48.70
CA ALA A 657 -12.03 21.78 -47.39
C ALA A 657 -11.06 21.08 -46.42
N VAL A 658 -11.10 19.75 -46.35
CA VAL A 658 -10.16 18.98 -45.51
C VAL A 658 -8.71 19.19 -45.96
N LEU A 659 -8.44 19.08 -47.26
CA LEU A 659 -7.09 19.29 -47.81
C LEU A 659 -6.59 20.72 -47.55
N ALA A 660 -7.45 21.72 -47.70
CA ALA A 660 -7.10 23.11 -47.43
C ALA A 660 -6.78 23.31 -45.95
N ALA A 661 -7.60 22.81 -45.03
CA ALA A 661 -7.38 22.92 -43.59
C ALA A 661 -6.06 22.26 -43.14
N LEU A 662 -5.73 21.09 -43.68
CA LEU A 662 -4.47 20.39 -43.37
C LEU A 662 -3.24 21.09 -43.97
N ARG A 663 -3.39 21.81 -45.08
CA ARG A 663 -2.31 22.59 -45.70
C ARG A 663 -2.04 23.91 -44.99
N THR A 664 -3.09 24.61 -44.54
CA THR A 664 -2.97 25.90 -43.83
C THR A 664 -2.45 25.72 -42.41
N SER A 665 -2.81 24.60 -41.77
CA SER A 665 -2.43 24.28 -40.38
C SER A 665 -1.72 22.92 -40.31
N PRO A 666 -0.49 22.80 -40.86
CA PRO A 666 0.26 21.55 -40.79
C PRO A 666 0.56 21.18 -39.33
N LEU A 667 0.54 19.87 -39.04
CA LEU A 667 0.85 19.38 -37.70
C LEU A 667 2.27 19.78 -37.28
N PRO A 668 2.46 20.40 -36.11
CA PRO A 668 3.78 20.81 -35.65
C PRO A 668 4.74 19.61 -35.51
N PRO A 669 5.99 19.71 -35.97
CA PRO A 669 6.94 18.60 -35.94
C PRO A 669 7.32 18.19 -34.51
N TYR A 670 7.20 19.08 -33.53
CA TYR A 670 7.51 18.77 -32.14
C TYR A 670 6.28 18.83 -31.24
N ARG A 671 6.24 17.91 -30.28
CA ARG A 671 5.32 17.96 -29.15
C ARG A 671 6.08 17.66 -27.88
N LEU A 672 6.13 18.63 -26.99
CA LEU A 672 6.66 18.47 -25.63
C LEU A 672 5.51 18.40 -24.64
N ARG A 673 5.72 17.71 -23.53
CA ARG A 673 4.73 17.54 -22.47
C ARG A 673 5.37 17.64 -21.10
N TYR A 674 4.79 18.45 -20.23
CA TYR A 674 5.23 18.58 -18.84
C TYR A 674 4.03 18.76 -17.93
N ARG A 675 4.24 18.64 -16.62
CA ARG A 675 3.21 18.92 -15.61
C ARG A 675 3.50 20.23 -14.91
N ALA A 676 2.59 21.18 -15.05
CA ALA A 676 2.60 22.46 -14.36
C ALA A 676 2.29 22.29 -12.86
N PRO A 677 2.81 23.15 -11.96
CA PRO A 677 2.38 23.19 -10.56
C PRO A 677 0.88 23.48 -10.45
N GLU A 678 0.14 22.87 -9.53
CA GLU A 678 -1.32 23.10 -9.44
C GLU A 678 -1.67 24.54 -9.00
N GLY A 679 -0.91 25.11 -8.07
CA GLY A 679 -0.99 26.53 -7.67
C GLY A 679 -0.09 27.44 -8.49
N GLY A 680 -0.36 28.75 -8.50
CA GLY A 680 0.46 29.74 -9.20
C GLY A 680 -0.33 30.96 -9.67
N SER A 681 0.38 31.90 -10.31
CA SER A 681 -0.22 33.06 -10.98
C SER A 681 -1.21 32.65 -12.07
N THR A 682 -2.20 33.49 -12.35
CA THR A 682 -3.08 33.37 -13.51
C THR A 682 -3.22 34.75 -14.16
N PRO A 683 -2.84 34.94 -15.44
CA PRO A 683 -2.31 33.93 -16.38
C PRO A 683 -0.88 33.49 -16.02
N ARG A 684 -0.51 32.30 -16.49
CA ARG A 684 0.82 31.70 -16.40
C ARG A 684 1.64 32.01 -17.64
N THR A 685 2.96 32.08 -17.49
CA THR A 685 3.89 32.36 -18.57
C THR A 685 4.80 31.18 -18.83
N VAL A 686 4.74 30.61 -20.05
CA VAL A 686 5.62 29.55 -20.52
C VAL A 686 6.70 30.16 -21.42
N ARG A 687 7.95 29.78 -21.19
CA ARG A 687 9.10 30.16 -22.00
C ARG A 687 9.84 28.93 -22.48
N VAL A 688 10.20 28.91 -23.75
CA VAL A 688 11.05 27.87 -24.33
C VAL A 688 12.38 28.51 -24.72
N PHE A 689 13.47 27.94 -24.24
CA PHE A 689 14.83 28.39 -24.50
C PHE A 689 15.60 27.36 -25.32
N GLU A 690 16.55 27.84 -26.12
CA GLU A 690 17.61 27.01 -26.70
C GLU A 690 18.68 26.74 -25.64
N GLN A 691 19.00 25.47 -25.40
CA GLN A 691 19.99 25.05 -24.41
C GLN A 691 21.40 24.82 -25.00
N TYR A 692 21.50 24.49 -26.29
CA TYR A 692 22.76 24.22 -26.99
C TYR A 692 22.82 25.00 -28.31
N GLY A 693 23.90 25.76 -28.54
CA GLY A 693 24.15 26.46 -29.81
C GLY A 693 25.08 25.71 -30.77
N ALA A 694 25.51 26.39 -31.86
CA ALA A 694 26.32 25.89 -32.99
C ALA A 694 27.65 25.17 -32.68
N ALA A 695 28.01 25.01 -31.40
CA ALA A 695 29.21 24.31 -30.94
C ALA A 695 28.98 23.54 -29.63
N PHE A 696 27.73 23.15 -29.31
CA PHE A 696 27.34 22.53 -28.03
C PHE A 696 27.72 23.31 -26.77
N ARG A 697 27.96 24.62 -26.89
CA ARG A 697 28.20 25.46 -25.71
C ARG A 697 26.87 25.64 -24.99
N PRO A 698 26.78 25.34 -23.68
CA PRO A 698 25.58 25.61 -22.90
C PRO A 698 25.21 27.09 -23.02
N GLY A 699 24.01 27.36 -23.53
CA GLY A 699 23.42 28.69 -23.65
C GLY A 699 22.01 28.70 -23.08
N LYS A 700 21.43 29.89 -22.86
CA LYS A 700 20.02 30.05 -22.53
C LYS A 700 19.47 31.22 -23.34
N VAL A 701 19.11 30.94 -24.60
CA VAL A 701 18.53 31.94 -25.51
C VAL A 701 17.02 31.75 -25.55
N LEU A 702 16.24 32.80 -25.28
CA LEU A 702 14.78 32.71 -25.35
C LEU A 702 14.35 32.56 -26.81
N LEU A 703 13.64 31.47 -27.12
CA LEU A 703 13.12 31.19 -28.46
C LEU A 703 11.67 31.65 -28.62
N ALA A 704 10.84 31.38 -27.61
CA ALA A 704 9.43 31.77 -27.61
C ALA A 704 8.89 31.95 -26.18
N GLU A 705 7.88 32.81 -26.06
CA GLU A 705 7.09 33.01 -24.85
C GLU A 705 5.59 32.92 -25.21
N ALA A 706 4.81 32.26 -24.35
CA ALA A 706 3.36 32.21 -24.45
C ALA A 706 2.73 32.35 -23.06
N ARG A 707 1.48 32.84 -23.02
CA ARG A 707 0.69 32.93 -21.78
C ARG A 707 -0.59 32.13 -21.90
N TYR A 708 -0.98 31.48 -20.81
CA TYR A 708 -2.24 30.75 -20.73
C TYR A 708 -2.88 30.90 -19.35
N ALA A 709 -4.19 30.74 -19.27
CA ALA A 709 -4.89 30.61 -17.99
C ALA A 709 -5.28 29.13 -17.80
N PRO A 710 -5.07 28.54 -16.62
CA PRO A 710 -5.64 27.23 -16.31
C PRO A 710 -7.16 27.25 -16.56
N PRO A 711 -7.72 26.28 -17.28
CA PRO A 711 -9.14 26.29 -17.60
C PRO A 711 -9.97 26.01 -16.34
N ALA A 712 -11.14 26.67 -16.24
CA ALA A 712 -12.08 26.44 -15.15
C ALA A 712 -12.63 25.00 -15.15
N GLN A 713 -12.82 24.42 -16.35
CA GLN A 713 -13.15 23.01 -16.56
C GLN A 713 -11.95 22.31 -17.22
N ARG A 714 -11.37 21.33 -16.54
CA ARG A 714 -10.22 20.56 -17.02
C ARG A 714 -10.71 19.31 -17.74
N ALA A 715 -10.12 19.01 -18.90
CA ALA A 715 -10.30 17.72 -19.55
C ALA A 715 -9.67 16.62 -18.69
N ALA A 716 -10.28 15.44 -18.65
CA ALA A 716 -9.66 14.25 -18.09
C ALA A 716 -8.33 13.90 -18.80
N GLY A 717 -8.17 14.28 -20.07
CA GLY A 717 -6.96 14.04 -20.85
C GLY A 717 -6.61 12.56 -20.99
N ALA A 718 -5.51 12.25 -21.68
CA ALA A 718 -4.91 10.92 -21.63
C ALA A 718 -4.24 10.72 -20.27
N ALA A 719 -4.81 9.88 -19.43
CA ALA A 719 -4.36 9.63 -18.07
C ALA A 719 -4.65 8.19 -17.66
N LEU A 720 -4.01 7.71 -16.60
CA LEU A 720 -4.55 6.56 -15.88
C LEU A 720 -5.80 6.99 -15.10
N SER A 721 -6.87 6.20 -15.23
CA SER A 721 -8.15 6.41 -14.57
C SER A 721 -8.39 5.47 -13.39
N GLY A 722 -7.68 4.35 -13.32
CA GLY A 722 -7.75 3.41 -12.21
C GLY A 722 -6.44 2.67 -12.02
N LEU A 723 -6.12 2.38 -10.75
CA LEU A 723 -4.99 1.57 -10.33
C LEU A 723 -5.50 0.49 -9.37
N PHE A 724 -5.22 -0.76 -9.66
CA PHE A 724 -5.84 -1.91 -9.00
C PHE A 724 -4.79 -2.89 -8.51
N LEU A 725 -5.00 -3.40 -7.29
CA LEU A 725 -4.20 -4.47 -6.70
C LEU A 725 -5.07 -5.70 -6.55
N THR A 726 -4.69 -6.78 -7.23
CA THR A 726 -5.30 -8.10 -7.04
C THR A 726 -4.34 -8.98 -6.25
N VAL A 727 -4.81 -9.54 -5.14
CA VAL A 727 -4.11 -10.55 -4.35
C VAL A 727 -4.92 -11.84 -4.39
N GLN A 728 -4.29 -12.91 -4.85
CA GLN A 728 -4.88 -14.23 -4.91
C GLN A 728 -4.08 -15.19 -4.05
N VAL A 729 -4.77 -15.96 -3.20
CA VAL A 729 -4.20 -17.05 -2.40
C VAL A 729 -4.97 -18.32 -2.73
N GLY A 730 -4.33 -19.27 -3.40
CA GLY A 730 -5.00 -20.46 -3.93
C GLY A 730 -6.13 -20.08 -4.90
N ASP A 731 -7.36 -20.45 -4.58
CA ASP A 731 -8.58 -20.18 -5.36
C ASP A 731 -9.30 -18.88 -4.96
N GLN A 732 -8.86 -18.22 -3.89
CA GLN A 732 -9.47 -16.99 -3.39
C GLN A 732 -8.74 -15.76 -3.90
N ALA A 733 -9.47 -14.84 -4.52
CA ALA A 733 -8.91 -13.59 -5.01
C ALA A 733 -9.68 -12.38 -4.46
N VAL A 734 -8.91 -11.33 -4.16
CA VAL A 734 -9.42 -10.03 -3.72
C VAL A 734 -8.77 -8.94 -4.56
N THR A 735 -9.59 -8.06 -5.13
CA THR A 735 -9.12 -6.87 -5.83
C THR A 735 -9.48 -5.62 -5.02
N ARG A 736 -8.52 -4.70 -4.89
CA ARG A 736 -8.68 -3.37 -4.29
C ARG A 736 -8.29 -2.29 -5.29
N THR A 737 -9.03 -1.19 -5.31
CA THR A 737 -8.62 0.03 -6.00
C THR A 737 -7.62 0.77 -5.11
N LEU A 738 -6.39 0.95 -5.59
CA LEU A 738 -5.37 1.75 -4.93
C LEU A 738 -5.59 3.25 -5.14
N GLY A 739 -6.14 3.63 -6.30
CA GLY A 739 -6.58 4.98 -6.62
C GLY A 739 -7.41 5.02 -7.91
N GLY A 740 -8.26 6.04 -8.06
CA GLY A 740 -9.08 6.25 -9.24
C GLY A 740 -10.44 5.56 -9.24
N LEU A 741 -10.96 5.31 -10.43
CA LEU A 741 -12.26 4.72 -10.68
C LEU A 741 -12.36 3.31 -10.09
N SER A 742 -13.47 3.01 -9.43
CA SER A 742 -13.67 1.72 -8.76
C SER A 742 -13.80 0.58 -9.77
N THR A 743 -13.50 -0.64 -9.33
CA THR A 743 -13.53 -1.84 -10.19
C THR A 743 -14.90 -2.18 -10.77
N ARG A 744 -15.98 -1.58 -10.26
CA ARG A 744 -17.35 -1.75 -10.76
C ARG A 744 -17.79 -0.67 -11.72
N ARG A 745 -17.18 0.52 -11.69
CA ARG A 745 -17.58 1.69 -12.49
C ARG A 745 -16.96 1.70 -13.89
N ASN A 746 -16.92 0.55 -14.56
CA ASN A 746 -16.31 0.45 -15.89
C ASN A 746 -17.15 1.16 -16.99
N ASP A 747 -18.38 1.52 -16.67
CA ASP A 747 -19.37 2.23 -17.48
C ASP A 747 -19.35 3.76 -17.28
N GLU A 748 -18.74 4.26 -16.20
CA GLU A 748 -18.65 5.70 -15.94
C GLU A 748 -17.41 6.35 -16.59
N ALA A 749 -17.59 7.56 -17.10
CA ALA A 749 -16.48 8.38 -17.56
C ALA A 749 -15.60 8.81 -16.36
N PRO A 750 -14.27 8.61 -16.41
CA PRO A 750 -13.37 9.05 -15.35
C PRO A 750 -13.39 10.57 -15.16
N THR A 751 -13.43 11.03 -13.91
CA THR A 751 -13.37 12.45 -13.57
C THR A 751 -11.92 12.91 -13.32
N ALA A 752 -11.70 14.22 -13.30
CA ALA A 752 -10.40 14.78 -12.90
C ALA A 752 -9.99 14.35 -11.48
N GLY A 753 -10.96 14.14 -10.58
CA GLY A 753 -10.73 13.61 -9.23
C GLY A 753 -10.18 12.18 -9.26
N HIS A 754 -10.77 11.29 -10.08
CA HIS A 754 -10.26 9.93 -10.24
C HIS A 754 -8.82 9.91 -10.75
N ILE A 755 -8.49 10.78 -11.70
CA ILE A 755 -7.12 10.88 -12.22
C ILE A 755 -6.16 11.38 -11.14
N ALA A 756 -6.55 12.40 -10.38
CA ALA A 756 -5.77 12.89 -9.25
C ALA A 756 -5.53 11.79 -8.21
N ASP A 757 -6.54 10.97 -7.91
CA ASP A 757 -6.42 9.84 -6.99
C ASP A 757 -5.44 8.77 -7.48
N VAL A 758 -5.46 8.43 -8.78
CA VAL A 758 -4.44 7.54 -9.34
C VAL A 758 -3.05 8.15 -9.17
N ARG A 759 -2.89 9.46 -9.38
CA ARG A 759 -1.59 10.13 -9.17
C ARG A 759 -1.13 10.10 -7.72
N ARG A 760 -2.03 10.33 -6.77
CA ARG A 760 -1.74 10.17 -5.34
C ARG A 760 -1.29 8.75 -5.04
N ALA A 761 -1.93 7.75 -5.63
CA ALA A 761 -1.55 6.34 -5.47
C ALA A 761 -0.18 6.01 -6.10
N LEU A 762 0.14 6.56 -7.26
CA LEU A 762 1.47 6.42 -7.89
C LEU A 762 2.59 7.10 -7.09
N GLN A 763 2.25 8.09 -6.26
CA GLN A 763 3.20 8.77 -5.37
C GLN A 763 3.21 8.19 -3.95
N GLY A 764 2.21 7.37 -3.63
CA GLY A 764 2.06 6.69 -2.36
C GLY A 764 2.75 5.33 -2.36
N ARG A 765 2.41 4.53 -1.35
CA ARG A 765 2.95 3.18 -1.17
C ARG A 765 1.91 2.23 -0.62
N ALA A 766 2.05 0.97 -0.98
CA ALA A 766 1.30 -0.13 -0.40
C ALA A 766 2.26 -1.21 0.11
N THR A 767 1.94 -1.86 1.22
CA THR A 767 2.70 -2.99 1.78
C THR A 767 1.75 -4.11 2.14
N LEU A 768 2.03 -5.31 1.66
CA LEU A 768 1.32 -6.53 2.02
C LEU A 768 2.13 -7.32 3.05
N THR A 769 1.47 -7.87 4.08
CA THR A 769 2.03 -8.88 4.99
C THR A 769 1.29 -10.18 4.90
N PHE A 770 2.00 -11.28 5.15
CA PHE A 770 1.48 -12.63 5.04
C PHE A 770 1.80 -13.43 6.30
N GLU A 771 0.79 -13.99 6.96
CA GLU A 771 0.96 -14.87 8.12
C GLU A 771 0.05 -16.11 8.02
N ALA A 772 0.61 -17.29 8.32
CA ALA A 772 -0.11 -18.57 8.34
C ALA A 772 -0.90 -18.82 9.66
N GLY A 773 -0.96 -17.79 10.49
CA GLY A 773 -1.40 -17.81 11.88
C GLY A 773 -0.53 -16.85 12.68
N SER A 774 -0.97 -16.45 13.86
CA SER A 774 -0.27 -15.43 14.64
C SER A 774 1.14 -15.87 15.07
N PRO A 775 2.19 -15.11 14.71
CA PRO A 775 3.53 -15.33 15.25
C PRO A 775 3.54 -15.09 16.77
N SER A 776 4.50 -15.71 17.48
CA SER A 776 4.67 -15.43 18.91
C SER A 776 5.20 -14.01 19.13
N LEU A 777 5.09 -13.54 20.38
CA LEU A 777 5.55 -12.20 20.74
C LEU A 777 7.05 -12.04 20.48
N ALA A 778 7.84 -13.05 20.82
CA ALA A 778 9.27 -12.98 20.56
C ALA A 778 9.60 -12.85 19.07
N HIS A 779 8.83 -13.46 18.16
CA HIS A 779 9.04 -13.24 16.72
C HIS A 779 8.68 -11.82 16.29
N LEU A 780 7.53 -11.29 16.75
CA LEU A 780 7.14 -9.91 16.43
C LEU A 780 8.17 -8.89 16.92
N LEU A 781 8.73 -9.10 18.11
CA LEU A 781 9.79 -8.27 18.66
C LEU A 781 11.12 -8.43 17.94
N ASP A 782 11.51 -9.66 17.59
CA ASP A 782 12.71 -9.90 16.78
C ASP A 782 12.58 -9.18 15.44
N ASP A 783 11.42 -9.20 14.78
CA ASP A 783 11.15 -8.46 13.55
C ASP A 783 11.33 -6.94 13.76
N CYS A 784 10.79 -6.40 14.86
CA CYS A 784 10.93 -4.98 15.21
C CYS A 784 12.40 -4.59 15.46
N TYR A 785 13.12 -5.35 16.30
CA TYR A 785 14.53 -5.05 16.58
C TYR A 785 15.42 -5.28 15.38
N THR A 786 15.13 -6.29 14.54
CA THR A 786 15.82 -6.50 13.27
C THR A 786 15.64 -5.30 12.35
N ALA A 787 14.42 -4.75 12.28
CA ALA A 787 14.14 -3.56 11.51
C ALA A 787 14.94 -2.34 11.99
N LEU A 788 14.97 -2.10 13.31
CA LEU A 788 15.75 -1.01 13.90
C LEU A 788 17.27 -1.19 13.68
N LEU A 789 17.78 -2.41 13.86
CA LEU A 789 19.19 -2.73 13.64
C LEU A 789 19.61 -2.62 12.17
N SER A 790 18.69 -2.83 11.22
CA SER A 790 19.00 -2.66 9.79
C SER A 790 19.45 -1.23 9.45
N LEU A 791 19.14 -0.25 10.30
CA LEU A 791 19.54 1.15 10.13
C LEU A 791 20.96 1.43 10.63
N GLN A 792 21.59 0.52 11.38
CA GLN A 792 22.92 0.73 11.98
C GLN A 792 23.98 1.20 10.97
N PRO A 793 24.17 0.58 9.79
CA PRO A 793 25.19 1.02 8.83
C PRO A 793 24.98 2.47 8.37
N VAL A 794 23.73 2.92 8.31
CA VAL A 794 23.36 4.28 7.91
C VAL A 794 23.72 5.29 8.99
N PHE A 795 23.57 4.92 10.27
CA PHE A 795 23.90 5.79 11.41
C PHE A 795 25.40 5.84 11.70
N GLU A 796 26.11 4.73 11.53
CA GLU A 796 27.54 4.64 11.81
C GLU A 796 28.40 5.34 10.76
N ALA A 797 27.88 5.48 9.54
CA ALA A 797 28.56 6.16 8.47
C ALA A 797 28.80 7.65 8.81
N ARG A 798 30.05 8.09 8.67
CA ARG A 798 30.55 9.38 9.17
C ARG A 798 30.51 10.46 8.10
N THR A 799 30.71 10.06 6.85
CA THR A 799 30.65 10.99 5.72
C THR A 799 29.32 10.89 5.00
N ARG A 800 29.00 11.94 4.22
CA ARG A 800 27.88 11.92 3.28
C ARG A 800 27.98 10.67 2.41
N ALA A 801 29.14 10.43 1.77
CA ALA A 801 29.37 9.31 0.84
C ALA A 801 29.19 7.91 1.46
N GLU A 802 29.75 7.67 2.65
CA GLU A 802 29.62 6.40 3.37
C GLU A 802 28.17 6.06 3.69
N ARG A 803 27.35 7.06 4.07
CA ARG A 803 25.94 6.85 4.40
C ARG A 803 25.15 6.36 3.19
N LEU A 804 25.61 6.68 2.00
CA LEU A 804 24.91 6.42 0.76
C LEU A 804 25.26 5.05 0.26
N ALA A 805 26.55 4.72 0.35
CA ALA A 805 27.02 3.37 0.21
C ALA A 805 26.30 2.45 1.20
N ALA A 806 26.06 2.90 2.44
CA ALA A 806 25.27 2.15 3.42
C ALA A 806 23.79 2.02 3.01
N LEU A 807 23.12 3.10 2.60
CA LEU A 807 21.71 3.06 2.14
C LEU A 807 21.53 2.19 0.89
N ALA A 808 22.47 2.24 -0.06
CA ALA A 808 22.40 1.47 -1.30
C ALA A 808 22.93 0.04 -1.17
N GLY A 809 23.81 -0.22 -0.22
CA GLY A 809 24.41 -1.53 0.05
C GLY A 809 23.69 -2.33 1.13
N SER A 810 22.80 -1.71 1.92
CA SER A 810 22.08 -2.39 3.00
C SER A 810 20.66 -2.75 2.58
N SER A 811 20.27 -4.00 2.80
CA SER A 811 18.86 -4.42 2.77
C SER A 811 18.13 -3.86 3.99
N LEU A 812 17.64 -2.62 3.89
CA LEU A 812 16.81 -2.03 4.94
C LEU A 812 15.48 -2.77 5.05
N TYR A 813 15.10 -3.12 6.28
CA TYR A 813 13.82 -3.73 6.61
C TYR A 813 13.08 -2.80 7.55
N LEU A 814 11.99 -2.17 7.11
CA LEU A 814 11.26 -1.17 7.89
C LEU A 814 9.74 -1.40 7.82
N PRO A 815 9.24 -2.53 8.34
CA PRO A 815 7.82 -2.87 8.28
C PRO A 815 6.95 -1.78 8.90
N PRO A 816 5.86 -1.33 8.26
CA PRO A 816 4.89 -0.46 8.91
C PRO A 816 4.43 -1.05 10.23
N VAL A 817 4.51 -0.27 11.31
CA VAL A 817 4.28 -0.84 12.65
C VAL A 817 2.82 -1.24 12.85
N ASP A 818 1.92 -0.55 12.15
CA ASP A 818 0.48 -0.85 12.14
C ASP A 818 0.18 -2.28 11.69
N LEU A 819 1.07 -2.88 10.86
CA LEU A 819 0.89 -4.24 10.35
C LEU A 819 1.08 -5.31 11.43
N HIS A 820 1.84 -5.06 12.49
CA HIS A 820 2.00 -6.06 13.55
C HIS A 820 0.71 -6.28 14.33
N VAL A 821 -0.19 -5.28 14.36
CA VAL A 821 -1.50 -5.40 15.01
C VAL A 821 -2.46 -6.26 14.19
N ALA A 822 -2.29 -6.33 12.87
CA ALA A 822 -3.01 -7.29 12.04
C ALA A 822 -2.65 -8.76 12.38
N SER A 823 -1.49 -8.99 13.00
CA SER A 823 -0.96 -10.33 13.28
C SER A 823 -1.25 -10.84 14.70
N ILE A 824 -2.04 -10.11 15.51
CA ILE A 824 -2.32 -10.50 16.90
C ILE A 824 -3.05 -11.85 17.01
N PRO A 825 -2.78 -12.65 18.06
CA PRO A 825 -3.47 -13.92 18.29
C PRO A 825 -4.94 -13.71 18.66
N LEU A 826 -5.78 -14.66 18.23
CA LEU A 826 -7.18 -14.73 18.65
C LEU A 826 -7.28 -15.18 20.11
N PRO A 827 -8.26 -14.67 20.89
CA PRO A 827 -8.46 -15.11 22.27
C PRO A 827 -8.91 -16.58 22.30
N GLY A 828 -8.59 -17.27 23.38
CA GLY A 828 -9.10 -18.62 23.62
C GLY A 828 -8.31 -19.37 24.70
N ARG A 829 -9.02 -20.24 25.42
CA ARG A 829 -8.46 -21.05 26.50
C ARG A 829 -8.00 -22.42 25.96
N GLY A 830 -7.09 -23.07 26.66
CA GLY A 830 -6.50 -24.35 26.24
C GLY A 830 -7.47 -25.54 26.28
N ASP A 831 -8.53 -25.44 27.08
CA ASP A 831 -9.60 -26.42 27.27
C ASP A 831 -10.80 -26.22 26.33
N GLU A 832 -10.85 -25.10 25.60
CA GLU A 832 -11.90 -24.80 24.65
C GLU A 832 -11.61 -25.33 23.24
N PRO A 833 -12.65 -25.56 22.42
CA PRO A 833 -12.50 -25.90 21.00
C PRO A 833 -11.55 -24.94 20.28
N LEU A 834 -10.72 -25.46 19.37
CA LEU A 834 -9.76 -24.67 18.62
C LEU A 834 -10.47 -23.79 17.57
N THR A 835 -10.29 -22.47 17.64
CA THR A 835 -10.49 -21.60 16.47
C THR A 835 -9.18 -21.48 15.70
N PHE A 836 -9.25 -21.72 14.39
CA PHE A 836 -8.11 -21.73 13.47
C PHE A 836 -8.44 -20.97 12.18
N GLU A 837 -7.40 -20.42 11.54
CA GLU A 837 -7.46 -19.81 10.22
C GLU A 837 -7.71 -20.87 9.14
N THR A 838 -8.64 -20.63 8.21
CA THR A 838 -8.89 -21.48 7.02
C THR A 838 -8.05 -21.07 5.80
N GLY A 839 -7.45 -19.88 5.81
CA GLY A 839 -6.59 -19.36 4.75
C GLY A 839 -5.45 -18.52 5.30
N LEU A 840 -4.70 -17.85 4.42
CA LEU A 840 -3.55 -17.02 4.80
C LEU A 840 -4.03 -15.65 5.28
N ARG A 841 -3.55 -15.18 6.44
CA ARG A 841 -3.87 -13.84 6.91
C ARG A 841 -3.05 -12.84 6.12
N VAL A 842 -3.75 -12.01 5.33
CA VAL A 842 -3.13 -10.98 4.48
C VAL A 842 -3.64 -9.61 4.89
N ALA A 843 -2.71 -8.69 5.18
CA ALA A 843 -3.03 -7.30 5.49
C ALA A 843 -2.38 -6.37 4.46
N LEU A 844 -3.13 -5.38 4.01
CA LEU A 844 -2.71 -4.32 3.11
C LEU A 844 -2.61 -3.01 3.90
N HIS A 845 -1.39 -2.49 4.04
CA HIS A 845 -1.15 -1.14 4.54
C HIS A 845 -0.95 -0.20 3.37
N ARG A 846 -1.63 0.95 3.37
CA ARG A 846 -1.47 1.98 2.33
C ARG A 846 -1.14 3.32 2.95
N VAL A 847 -0.35 4.07 2.21
CA VAL A 847 0.11 5.39 2.56
C VAL A 847 -0.04 6.27 1.33
N LEU A 848 -0.82 7.34 1.44
CA LEU A 848 -1.06 8.28 0.35
C LEU A 848 -0.69 9.70 0.78
N PRO A 849 -0.02 10.49 -0.07
CA PRO A 849 0.18 11.92 0.17
C PRO A 849 -1.15 12.68 0.07
N GLU A 850 -1.34 13.67 0.93
CA GLU A 850 -2.52 14.54 0.98
C GLU A 850 -2.11 15.98 1.35
N GLN A 851 -3.05 16.93 1.27
CA GLN A 851 -2.94 18.25 1.88
C GLN A 851 -4.02 18.36 2.96
N ASN A 852 -3.66 18.82 4.15
CA ASN A 852 -4.66 19.09 5.19
C ASN A 852 -5.53 20.31 4.82
N THR A 853 -6.54 20.60 5.64
CA THR A 853 -7.44 21.76 5.48
C THR A 853 -6.73 23.11 5.40
N ASP A 854 -5.53 23.22 5.97
CA ASP A 854 -4.71 24.44 5.97
C ASP A 854 -3.71 24.49 4.79
N GLY A 855 -3.82 23.54 3.85
CA GLY A 855 -2.94 23.44 2.68
C GLY A 855 -1.54 22.90 2.99
N GLN A 856 -1.28 22.47 4.22
CA GLN A 856 -0.02 21.86 4.62
C GLN A 856 0.07 20.40 4.15
N PRO A 857 1.27 19.91 3.79
CA PRO A 857 1.42 18.52 3.37
C PRO A 857 1.01 17.56 4.49
N ALA A 858 0.14 16.60 4.19
CA ALA A 858 -0.37 15.57 5.08
C ALA A 858 -0.23 14.16 4.46
N ALA A 859 -0.51 13.15 5.28
CA ALA A 859 -0.38 11.74 4.94
C ALA A 859 -1.59 10.98 5.46
N VAL A 860 -2.29 10.27 4.57
CA VAL A 860 -3.36 9.36 4.98
C VAL A 860 -2.84 7.93 4.98
N ARG A 861 -3.05 7.25 6.10
CA ARG A 861 -2.67 5.85 6.29
C ARG A 861 -3.92 4.99 6.35
N TRP A 862 -3.85 3.79 5.80
CA TRP A 862 -4.92 2.80 5.83
C TRP A 862 -4.37 1.42 6.18
N LEU A 863 -5.14 0.65 6.96
CA LEU A 863 -4.95 -0.78 7.13
C LEU A 863 -6.20 -1.51 6.57
N ASP A 864 -6.01 -2.62 5.87
CA ASP A 864 -7.10 -3.44 5.30
C ASP A 864 -6.73 -4.92 5.46
N LEU A 865 -7.46 -5.64 6.32
CA LEU A 865 -7.41 -7.09 6.42
C LEU A 865 -8.18 -7.71 5.24
N LEU A 866 -7.43 -8.24 4.27
CA LEU A 866 -8.02 -8.85 3.09
C LEU A 866 -8.76 -10.15 3.50
N PRO A 867 -9.97 -10.41 2.97
CA PRO A 867 -10.76 -11.59 3.29
C PRO A 867 -10.25 -12.85 2.56
N LEU A 868 -8.95 -13.11 2.70
CA LEU A 868 -8.22 -14.28 2.19
C LEU A 868 -7.98 -15.32 3.29
N ALA A 869 -8.15 -14.92 4.55
CA ALA A 869 -8.28 -15.83 5.69
C ALA A 869 -9.74 -15.85 6.14
N GLY A 870 -10.38 -17.02 6.10
CA GLY A 870 -11.55 -17.29 6.93
C GLY A 870 -11.12 -17.85 8.29
N TYR A 871 -12.07 -17.97 9.20
CA TYR A 871 -11.86 -18.53 10.53
C TYR A 871 -12.94 -19.54 10.86
N ARG A 872 -12.57 -20.54 11.65
CA ARG A 872 -13.52 -21.54 12.10
C ARG A 872 -13.14 -22.13 13.44
N THR A 873 -14.17 -22.48 14.21
CA THR A 873 -14.02 -23.26 15.44
C THR A 873 -14.32 -24.73 15.18
N ALA A 874 -13.40 -25.62 15.57
CA ALA A 874 -13.56 -27.08 15.49
C ALA A 874 -14.38 -27.60 16.68
N ASP A 875 -15.70 -27.53 16.57
CA ASP A 875 -16.65 -28.08 17.55
C ASP A 875 -17.75 -28.87 16.80
N ALA A 876 -18.21 -29.98 17.40
CA ALA A 876 -19.34 -30.76 16.90
C ALA A 876 -20.65 -29.98 17.00
N ASP A 877 -20.80 -29.10 17.99
CA ASP A 877 -21.90 -28.15 18.09
C ASP A 877 -21.63 -26.94 17.18
N SER A 878 -22.19 -27.01 15.98
CA SER A 878 -22.15 -25.93 14.98
C SER A 878 -22.61 -24.55 15.50
N ALA A 879 -23.57 -24.48 16.43
CA ALA A 879 -24.07 -23.21 16.96
C ALA A 879 -23.07 -22.61 17.95
N ARG A 880 -22.49 -23.45 18.81
CA ARG A 880 -21.37 -23.06 19.67
C ARG A 880 -20.14 -22.68 18.84
N ALA A 881 -19.82 -23.44 17.80
CA ALA A 881 -18.72 -23.15 16.88
C ALA A 881 -18.87 -21.76 16.26
N PHE A 882 -20.04 -21.46 15.67
CA PHE A 882 -20.34 -20.16 15.07
C PHE A 882 -20.16 -19.03 16.09
N ARG A 883 -20.77 -19.16 17.27
CA ARG A 883 -20.69 -18.15 18.34
C ARG A 883 -19.24 -17.88 18.76
N LEU A 884 -18.45 -18.94 18.99
CA LEU A 884 -17.05 -18.81 19.37
C LEU A 884 -16.22 -18.16 18.26
N THR A 885 -16.46 -18.49 16.99
CA THR A 885 -15.79 -17.84 15.86
C THR A 885 -16.08 -16.34 15.83
N VAL A 886 -17.35 -15.93 15.99
CA VAL A 886 -17.74 -14.50 16.02
C VAL A 886 -17.06 -13.77 17.18
N GLN A 887 -17.14 -14.34 18.38
CA GLN A 887 -16.53 -13.75 19.58
C GLN A 887 -15.02 -13.61 19.46
N ARG A 888 -14.33 -14.62 18.91
CA ARG A 888 -12.87 -14.61 18.85
C ARG A 888 -12.34 -13.75 17.72
N THR A 889 -13.03 -13.68 16.58
CA THR A 889 -12.57 -12.87 15.42
C THR A 889 -12.89 -11.39 15.56
N ALA A 890 -13.90 -11.01 16.35
CA ALA A 890 -14.16 -9.61 16.74
C ALA A 890 -12.91 -8.91 17.35
N ARG A 891 -11.98 -9.71 17.89
CA ARG A 891 -10.67 -9.28 18.37
C ARG A 891 -9.89 -8.43 17.36
N LEU A 892 -9.95 -8.78 16.07
CA LEU A 892 -9.18 -8.11 15.02
C LEU A 892 -9.60 -6.65 14.88
N ALA A 893 -10.91 -6.38 14.94
CA ALA A 893 -11.46 -5.03 14.88
C ALA A 893 -11.14 -4.19 16.13
N LEU A 894 -11.05 -4.83 17.30
CA LEU A 894 -10.56 -4.15 18.51
C LEU A 894 -9.10 -3.77 18.37
N ALA A 895 -8.28 -4.62 17.74
CA ALA A 895 -6.88 -4.36 17.47
C ALA A 895 -6.71 -3.10 16.60
N GLU A 896 -7.48 -3.01 15.51
CA GLU A 896 -7.49 -1.84 14.62
C GLU A 896 -7.82 -0.55 15.37
N ALA A 897 -8.84 -0.58 16.25
CA ALA A 897 -9.29 0.58 17.01
C ALA A 897 -8.27 1.11 18.04
N LEU A 898 -7.20 0.36 18.32
CA LEU A 898 -6.12 0.82 19.21
C LEU A 898 -5.13 1.75 18.51
N ILE A 899 -4.96 1.62 17.20
CA ILE A 899 -3.98 2.41 16.44
C ILE A 899 -4.66 3.50 15.60
N PHE A 900 -5.92 3.27 15.21
CA PHE A 900 -6.63 4.20 14.33
C PHE A 900 -7.78 4.87 15.07
N SER A 901 -7.71 6.21 15.12
CA SER A 901 -8.76 7.08 15.63
C SER A 901 -10.07 6.89 14.86
N ASN A 902 -9.98 6.78 13.53
CA ASN A 902 -11.08 6.40 12.65
C ASN A 902 -11.04 4.90 12.38
N SER A 903 -11.93 4.13 13.03
CA SER A 903 -12.04 2.68 12.90
C SER A 903 -13.50 2.24 12.82
N THR A 904 -13.73 1.03 12.30
CA THR A 904 -15.10 0.45 12.22
C THR A 904 -15.78 0.43 13.59
N VAL A 905 -15.03 0.06 14.65
CA VAL A 905 -15.54 0.05 16.04
C VAL A 905 -15.96 1.45 16.48
N ALA A 906 -15.13 2.47 16.21
CA ALA A 906 -15.43 3.85 16.61
C ALA A 906 -16.66 4.41 15.85
N VAL A 907 -16.72 4.21 14.53
CA VAL A 907 -17.79 4.75 13.66
C VAL A 907 -19.15 4.11 13.93
N LEU A 908 -19.17 2.83 14.32
CA LEU A 908 -20.39 2.06 14.58
C LEU A 908 -20.80 2.03 16.06
N LYS A 909 -20.00 2.62 16.96
CA LYS A 909 -20.26 2.60 18.40
C LYS A 909 -21.65 3.16 18.71
N GLY A 910 -22.50 2.34 19.36
CA GLY A 910 -23.84 2.72 19.78
C GLY A 910 -24.88 2.84 18.65
N LYS A 911 -24.53 2.55 17.39
CA LYS A 911 -25.48 2.58 16.27
C LYS A 911 -26.27 1.27 16.19
N PRO A 912 -27.60 1.32 15.94
CA PRO A 912 -28.37 0.11 15.71
C PRO A 912 -27.93 -0.58 14.42
N LEU A 913 -27.81 -1.90 14.42
CA LEU A 913 -27.39 -2.67 13.24
C LEU A 913 -28.57 -3.43 12.63
N ARG A 914 -28.65 -3.41 11.30
CA ARG A 914 -29.61 -4.18 10.50
C ARG A 914 -28.87 -5.07 9.49
N PRO A 915 -29.41 -6.27 9.17
CA PRO A 915 -28.80 -7.14 8.18
C PRO A 915 -29.10 -6.70 6.75
N ALA A 916 -28.15 -6.89 5.85
CA ALA A 916 -28.30 -6.80 4.40
C ALA A 916 -27.61 -8.00 3.72
N ARG A 917 -28.26 -8.57 2.69
CA ARG A 917 -27.76 -9.74 1.94
C ARG A 917 -27.72 -9.49 0.44
N THR A 918 -28.52 -8.55 -0.02
CA THR A 918 -28.61 -8.17 -1.43
C THR A 918 -28.35 -6.68 -1.60
N GLU A 919 -28.03 -6.29 -2.81
CA GLU A 919 -27.86 -4.89 -3.18
C GLU A 919 -29.18 -4.11 -3.05
N SER A 920 -30.31 -4.77 -3.31
CA SER A 920 -31.65 -4.22 -3.12
C SER A 920 -31.97 -3.93 -1.65
N ASP A 921 -31.49 -4.74 -0.70
CA ASP A 921 -31.66 -4.45 0.74
C ASP A 921 -30.98 -3.13 1.12
N ILE A 922 -29.76 -2.94 0.60
CA ILE A 922 -28.93 -1.74 0.79
C ILE A 922 -29.62 -0.53 0.17
N GLU A 923 -30.05 -0.64 -1.08
CA GLU A 923 -30.72 0.43 -1.82
C GLU A 923 -32.03 0.85 -1.13
N ALA A 924 -32.86 -0.11 -0.73
CA ALA A 924 -34.13 0.18 -0.04
C ALA A 924 -33.89 0.89 1.29
N ALA A 925 -32.88 0.47 2.06
CA ALA A 925 -32.51 1.09 3.33
C ALA A 925 -32.01 2.54 3.14
N LEU A 926 -31.15 2.79 2.16
CA LEU A 926 -30.61 4.11 1.86
C LEU A 926 -31.69 5.08 1.34
N ARG A 927 -32.57 4.58 0.46
CA ARG A 927 -33.73 5.34 -0.01
C ARG A 927 -34.66 5.73 1.14
N ALA A 928 -34.92 4.80 2.06
CA ALA A 928 -35.72 5.08 3.26
C ALA A 928 -35.03 6.08 4.20
N ALA A 929 -33.69 6.12 4.21
CA ALA A 929 -32.89 7.10 4.96
C ALA A 929 -32.77 8.46 4.27
N GLY A 930 -33.35 8.64 3.07
CA GLY A 930 -33.27 9.89 2.32
C GLY A 930 -31.89 10.19 1.74
N ALA A 931 -31.04 9.17 1.56
CA ALA A 931 -29.75 9.33 0.91
C ALA A 931 -29.93 9.74 -0.55
N ASP A 932 -29.14 10.70 -1.03
CA ASP A 932 -29.12 11.03 -2.46
C ASP A 932 -28.54 9.86 -3.28
N GLU A 933 -28.70 9.94 -4.60
CA GLU A 933 -28.27 8.88 -5.51
C GLU A 933 -26.76 8.66 -5.46
N THR A 934 -25.97 9.73 -5.28
CA THR A 934 -24.51 9.67 -5.23
C THR A 934 -24.02 8.92 -3.99
N THR A 935 -24.58 9.25 -2.84
CA THR A 935 -24.34 8.61 -1.54
C THR A 935 -24.82 7.19 -1.56
N SER A 936 -26.01 6.93 -2.11
CA SER A 936 -26.57 5.59 -2.21
C SER A 936 -25.67 4.67 -3.03
N ARG A 937 -25.18 5.17 -4.17
CA ARG A 937 -24.27 4.45 -5.07
C ARG A 937 -22.91 4.17 -4.41
N ARG A 938 -22.31 5.17 -3.74
CA ARG A 938 -21.06 4.99 -2.97
C ARG A 938 -21.18 3.90 -1.92
N MET A 939 -22.31 3.87 -1.22
CA MET A 939 -22.58 2.86 -0.19
C MET A 939 -22.77 1.47 -0.81
N GLN A 940 -23.49 1.35 -1.92
CA GLN A 940 -23.60 0.08 -2.64
C GLN A 940 -22.23 -0.47 -3.05
N GLU A 941 -21.34 0.37 -3.58
CA GLU A 941 -19.97 -0.02 -3.95
C GLU A 941 -19.12 -0.46 -2.78
N LEU A 942 -19.27 0.19 -1.62
CA LEU A 942 -18.56 -0.19 -0.40
C LEU A 942 -18.88 -1.64 0.02
N PHE A 943 -20.16 -2.03 -0.08
CA PHE A 943 -20.66 -3.33 0.38
C PHE A 943 -20.69 -4.41 -0.70
N ALA A 944 -20.73 -4.01 -1.96
CA ALA A 944 -20.76 -4.87 -3.14
C ALA A 944 -19.78 -6.06 -3.13
N PRO A 945 -18.49 -5.89 -2.76
CA PRO A 945 -17.53 -7.00 -2.72
C PRO A 945 -17.90 -8.11 -1.72
N TRP A 946 -18.82 -7.82 -0.80
CA TRP A 946 -19.23 -8.65 0.34
C TRP A 946 -20.61 -9.25 0.19
N LEU A 947 -21.37 -8.85 -0.84
CA LEU A 947 -22.67 -9.42 -1.20
C LEU A 947 -22.50 -10.76 -1.94
N LYS A 948 -21.84 -11.72 -1.28
CA LYS A 948 -21.61 -13.07 -1.77
C LYS A 948 -22.48 -14.06 -1.00
N SER A 949 -22.78 -15.20 -1.62
CA SER A 949 -23.42 -16.30 -0.90
C SER A 949 -22.63 -16.63 0.37
N GLY A 950 -23.36 -16.82 1.47
CA GLY A 950 -22.74 -17.10 2.77
C GLY A 950 -22.16 -15.89 3.51
N HIS A 951 -22.34 -14.64 3.07
CA HIS A 951 -21.99 -13.44 3.86
C HIS A 951 -23.25 -12.68 4.31
N VAL A 952 -23.20 -12.01 5.46
CA VAL A 952 -24.23 -11.06 5.91
C VAL A 952 -23.52 -9.77 6.29
N ILE A 953 -24.06 -8.66 5.81
CA ILE A 953 -23.59 -7.32 6.17
C ILE A 953 -24.48 -6.81 7.30
N LEU A 954 -23.88 -6.32 8.38
CA LEU A 954 -24.57 -5.71 9.52
C LEU A 954 -24.16 -4.24 9.60
N TRP A 955 -25.09 -3.33 9.33
CA TRP A 955 -24.78 -1.90 9.22
C TRP A 955 -25.92 -1.04 9.76
N PRO A 956 -25.75 0.28 9.94
CA PRO A 956 -26.84 1.14 10.41
C PRO A 956 -27.97 1.33 9.38
N GLY A 957 -27.67 1.15 8.09
CA GLY A 957 -28.54 1.37 6.93
C GLY A 957 -28.96 2.81 6.70
N ASP A 958 -28.12 3.73 7.14
CA ASP A 958 -28.08 5.13 6.73
C ASP A 958 -26.80 5.36 5.89
N ALA A 959 -26.42 6.62 5.66
CA ALA A 959 -25.22 6.99 4.93
C ALA A 959 -23.89 6.79 5.71
N THR A 960 -23.90 6.10 6.86
CA THR A 960 -22.67 5.77 7.60
C THR A 960 -21.79 4.83 6.78
N PRO A 961 -20.57 5.23 6.36
CA PRO A 961 -19.72 4.43 5.47
C PRO A 961 -18.99 3.30 6.22
N ALA A 962 -19.70 2.56 7.05
CA ALA A 962 -19.15 1.45 7.82
C ALA A 962 -20.18 0.34 8.05
N GLY A 963 -19.70 -0.88 8.19
CA GLY A 963 -20.51 -2.05 8.53
C GLY A 963 -19.66 -3.20 9.05
N TRP A 964 -20.30 -4.29 9.44
CA TRP A 964 -19.65 -5.56 9.77
C TRP A 964 -20.01 -6.58 8.71
N VAL A 965 -19.07 -7.44 8.36
CA VAL A 965 -19.34 -8.63 7.56
C VAL A 965 -19.17 -9.85 8.44
N VAL A 966 -20.15 -10.75 8.38
CA VAL A 966 -20.08 -12.06 9.00
C VAL A 966 -20.27 -13.13 7.94
N ASP A 967 -19.28 -14.02 7.77
CA ASP A 967 -19.40 -15.15 6.84
C ASP A 967 -20.33 -16.26 7.37
N ALA A 968 -20.32 -17.41 6.70
CA ALA A 968 -21.15 -18.55 7.06
C ALA A 968 -20.62 -19.32 8.29
N TRP A 969 -19.35 -19.10 8.65
CA TRP A 969 -18.62 -19.79 9.72
C TRP A 969 -18.50 -18.96 11.00
N GLY A 970 -18.84 -17.67 10.91
CA GLY A 970 -18.82 -16.71 12.01
C GLY A 970 -17.58 -15.81 12.02
N SER A 971 -16.77 -15.80 10.97
CA SER A 971 -15.67 -14.85 10.85
C SER A 971 -16.22 -13.43 10.73
N VAL A 972 -15.69 -12.50 11.53
CA VAL A 972 -16.11 -11.10 11.54
C VAL A 972 -15.02 -10.22 10.93
N TRP A 973 -15.42 -9.35 10.00
CA TRP A 973 -14.58 -8.26 9.50
C TRP A 973 -15.32 -6.93 9.63
N GLY A 974 -14.61 -5.87 9.99
CA GLY A 974 -15.12 -4.52 9.81
C GLY A 974 -15.16 -4.15 8.32
N ILE A 975 -15.99 -3.20 7.93
CA ILE A 975 -15.90 -2.48 6.66
C ILE A 975 -15.86 -1.02 7.03
N LEU A 976 -14.88 -0.30 6.49
CA LEU A 976 -14.78 1.14 6.62
C LEU A 976 -14.50 1.75 5.25
N GLY A 977 -15.34 2.69 4.84
CA GLY A 977 -15.19 3.52 3.65
C GLY A 977 -14.66 4.91 3.98
N GLY A 978 -13.94 5.50 3.03
CA GLY A 978 -13.62 6.94 3.00
C GLY A 978 -13.25 7.40 1.58
N ASP A 979 -12.73 8.62 1.44
CA ASP A 979 -12.44 9.24 0.14
C ASP A 979 -11.48 8.38 -0.71
N GLY A 980 -12.05 7.64 -1.67
CA GLY A 980 -11.30 6.80 -2.62
C GLY A 980 -10.84 5.43 -2.09
N ALA A 981 -11.17 5.05 -0.86
CA ALA A 981 -10.69 3.82 -0.23
C ALA A 981 -11.83 2.99 0.39
N VAL A 982 -11.99 1.75 -0.08
CA VAL A 982 -12.76 0.70 0.61
C VAL A 982 -11.79 -0.19 1.37
N THR A 983 -12.00 -0.35 2.67
CA THR A 983 -11.23 -1.29 3.51
C THR A 983 -12.15 -2.34 4.12
N ALA A 984 -11.63 -3.55 4.35
CA ALA A 984 -12.21 -4.48 5.31
C ALA A 984 -11.24 -4.71 6.47
N GLY A 985 -11.74 -4.68 7.69
CA GLY A 985 -10.92 -4.68 8.90
C GLY A 985 -9.92 -3.54 8.85
N GLY A 986 -10.42 -2.31 8.75
CA GLY A 986 -9.57 -1.16 8.53
C GLY A 986 -9.85 0.02 9.44
N GLY A 987 -8.76 0.70 9.76
CA GLY A 987 -8.76 2.04 10.30
C GLY A 987 -7.96 2.97 9.40
N SER A 988 -8.26 4.26 9.49
CA SER A 988 -7.49 5.31 8.84
C SER A 988 -7.12 6.42 9.82
N ASP A 989 -6.06 7.14 9.48
CA ASP A 989 -5.67 8.32 10.23
C ASP A 989 -4.90 9.28 9.33
N SER A 990 -5.02 10.56 9.61
CA SER A 990 -4.25 11.63 8.97
C SER A 990 -3.09 12.02 9.89
N SER A 991 -1.87 12.05 9.35
CA SER A 991 -0.68 12.45 10.13
C SER A 991 0.16 13.49 9.40
N ALA A 992 0.91 14.29 10.16
CA ALA A 992 1.86 15.26 9.60
C ALA A 992 2.96 14.58 8.76
N THR A 993 3.27 15.15 7.60
CA THR A 993 4.07 14.59 6.50
C THR A 993 5.49 14.23 6.78
N THR A 994 6.14 14.91 7.73
CA THR A 994 7.60 14.84 7.92
C THR A 994 8.09 13.39 8.08
N ILE A 995 7.32 12.54 8.74
CA ILE A 995 7.71 11.14 9.03
C ILE A 995 7.41 10.22 7.85
N LEU A 996 6.38 10.54 7.08
CA LEU A 996 5.97 9.78 5.91
C LEU A 996 6.89 10.06 4.72
N ASP A 997 7.30 11.31 4.54
CA ASP A 997 8.22 11.70 3.48
C ASP A 997 9.55 10.99 3.62
N GLY A 998 10.05 10.80 4.84
CA GLY A 998 11.26 10.03 5.10
C GLY A 998 11.11 8.54 4.83
N ALA A 999 10.02 7.92 5.25
CA ALA A 999 9.78 6.49 5.05
C ALA A 999 9.48 6.12 3.59
N LEU A 1000 8.70 6.96 2.88
CA LEU A 1000 8.47 6.85 1.44
C LEU A 1000 9.76 7.09 0.67
N LEU A 1001 10.55 8.10 1.06
CA LEU A 1001 11.85 8.35 0.43
C LEU A 1001 12.82 7.20 0.66
N ILE A 1002 13.08 6.76 1.89
CA ILE A 1002 14.01 5.65 2.19
C ILE A 1002 13.63 4.37 1.43
N SER A 1003 12.34 4.16 1.15
CA SER A 1003 11.86 2.96 0.49
C SER A 1003 11.70 3.07 -1.02
N ASP A 1004 11.38 4.25 -1.58
CA ASP A 1004 11.64 4.57 -2.99
C ASP A 1004 13.12 4.22 -3.32
N LEU A 1005 14.01 4.49 -2.36
CA LEU A 1005 15.44 4.21 -2.44
C LEU A 1005 15.80 2.75 -2.18
N ALA A 1006 15.12 2.06 -1.27
CA ALA A 1006 15.32 0.63 -1.08
C ALA A 1006 14.83 -0.17 -2.31
N ALA A 1007 13.68 0.19 -2.89
CA ALA A 1007 13.13 -0.40 -4.11
C ALA A 1007 14.09 -0.25 -5.29
N LEU A 1008 14.77 0.89 -5.41
CA LEU A 1008 15.85 1.12 -6.38
C LEU A 1008 17.17 0.42 -5.99
N ALA A 1009 17.54 0.38 -4.71
CA ALA A 1009 18.79 -0.22 -4.21
C ALA A 1009 18.80 -1.76 -4.23
N GLY A 1010 17.62 -2.40 -4.21
CA GLY A 1010 17.48 -3.85 -4.49
C GLY A 1010 17.97 -4.27 -5.88
N LEU A 1011 18.35 -3.30 -6.72
CA LEU A 1011 18.90 -3.47 -8.07
C LEU A 1011 20.38 -3.03 -8.19
N GLY A 1012 21.04 -2.67 -7.08
CA GLY A 1012 22.48 -2.37 -7.03
C GLY A 1012 22.86 -0.91 -7.31
N GLY A 1013 23.32 -0.21 -6.25
CA GLY A 1013 24.38 0.81 -6.27
C GLY A 1013 24.07 2.25 -6.71
N PHE A 1014 23.69 3.17 -5.79
CA PHE A 1014 23.63 4.64 -6.05
C PHE A 1014 23.81 5.49 -4.76
N SER A 1015 24.25 6.77 -4.87
CA SER A 1015 24.77 7.58 -3.73
C SER A 1015 24.02 8.92 -3.41
N PHE A 1016 23.54 9.19 -2.16
CA PHE A 1016 22.54 10.20 -1.69
C PHE A 1016 22.94 11.28 -0.62
N ALA A 1017 22.03 11.98 0.09
CA ALA A 1017 22.37 12.98 1.16
C ALA A 1017 21.20 13.58 1.98
N GLY A 1018 21.49 14.07 3.19
CA GLY A 1018 20.95 15.32 3.75
C GLY A 1018 19.70 15.25 4.64
N GLY A 1019 18.52 15.49 4.06
CA GLY A 1019 17.25 15.67 4.79
C GLY A 1019 16.67 14.38 5.42
N VAL A 1020 17.21 13.23 5.03
CA VAL A 1020 16.83 11.90 5.52
C VAL A 1020 17.03 11.76 7.04
N TRP A 1021 17.95 12.50 7.64
CA TRP A 1021 18.45 12.24 9.00
C TRP A 1021 17.44 12.58 10.12
N LEU A 1022 16.79 13.75 10.06
CA LEU A 1022 15.71 14.13 10.98
C LEU A 1022 14.54 13.14 10.91
N LEU A 1023 14.28 12.61 9.72
CA LEU A 1023 13.15 11.73 9.44
C LEU A 1023 13.42 10.29 9.87
N LEU A 1024 14.66 9.83 9.73
CA LEU A 1024 15.10 8.49 10.13
C LEU A 1024 15.19 8.37 11.67
N ALA A 1025 15.59 9.44 12.36
CA ALA A 1025 15.52 9.54 13.82
C ALA A 1025 14.07 9.56 14.35
N SER A 1026 13.16 10.28 13.69
CA SER A 1026 11.74 10.27 14.04
C SER A 1026 11.06 8.92 13.76
N THR A 1027 11.46 8.25 12.67
CA THR A 1027 11.00 6.90 12.33
C THR A 1027 11.46 5.87 13.36
N LEU A 1028 12.71 5.93 13.81
CA LEU A 1028 13.21 5.10 14.92
C LEU A 1028 12.36 5.30 16.17
N TYR A 1029 12.09 6.55 16.54
CA TYR A 1029 11.30 6.88 17.73
C TYR A 1029 9.87 6.33 17.64
N LYS A 1030 9.15 6.57 16.54
CA LYS A 1030 7.79 6.04 16.36
C LYS A 1030 7.76 4.52 16.27
N LYS A 1031 8.75 3.88 15.65
CA LYS A 1031 8.87 2.42 15.64
C LYS A 1031 9.12 1.87 17.03
N LEU A 1032 9.94 2.55 17.82
CA LEU A 1032 10.13 2.21 19.21
C LEU A 1032 8.82 2.37 19.98
N GLU A 1033 8.12 3.51 19.88
CA GLU A 1033 6.82 3.80 20.51
C GLU A 1033 5.69 2.83 20.09
N ALA A 1034 5.69 2.36 18.84
CA ALA A 1034 4.66 1.46 18.38
C ALA A 1034 5.01 -0.02 18.65
N ALA A 1035 6.28 -0.43 18.59
CA ALA A 1035 6.74 -1.72 19.14
C ALA A 1035 6.43 -1.80 20.64
N THR A 1036 6.60 -0.66 21.30
CA THR A 1036 6.19 -0.39 22.65
C THR A 1036 4.68 -0.56 22.84
N ALA A 1037 3.85 0.12 22.06
CA ALA A 1037 2.40 -0.01 22.15
C ALA A 1037 1.93 -1.45 21.87
N LEU A 1038 2.55 -2.17 20.94
CA LEU A 1038 2.31 -3.60 20.68
C LEU A 1038 2.61 -4.47 21.91
N LEU A 1039 3.70 -4.16 22.64
CA LEU A 1039 4.04 -4.83 23.88
C LEU A 1039 3.05 -4.56 25.01
N ALA A 1040 2.38 -3.39 24.97
CA ALA A 1040 1.32 -3.06 25.92
C ALA A 1040 0.07 -3.92 25.79
N GLN A 1041 -0.12 -4.65 24.68
CA GLN A 1041 -1.42 -5.18 24.27
C GLN A 1041 -1.67 -6.67 24.58
N LEU A 1042 -0.76 -7.39 25.29
CA LEU A 1042 -0.75 -8.87 25.30
C LEU A 1042 -0.84 -9.56 26.70
N PRO A 1043 -1.46 -10.77 26.79
CA PRO A 1043 -1.92 -11.41 28.05
C PRO A 1043 -0.95 -11.44 29.22
N THR A 1044 -1.40 -10.98 30.40
CA THR A 1044 -0.85 -11.38 31.71
C THR A 1044 -1.55 -12.68 32.15
N SER A 1045 -0.81 -13.57 32.81
CA SER A 1045 -1.22 -14.91 33.29
C SER A 1045 -2.71 -15.05 33.74
N PRO A 1046 -3.35 -16.22 33.55
CA PRO A 1046 -4.76 -16.48 33.91
C PRO A 1046 -5.16 -16.36 35.40
N ASP A 1047 -4.27 -15.99 36.32
CA ASP A 1047 -4.46 -16.21 37.77
C ASP A 1047 -4.51 -14.95 38.66
N ASP A 1048 -4.70 -13.74 38.14
CA ASP A 1048 -4.75 -12.51 38.97
C ASP A 1048 -6.08 -11.72 38.82
N PRO A 1049 -6.72 -11.26 39.92
CA PRO A 1049 -7.99 -10.55 39.88
C PRO A 1049 -7.87 -9.11 39.32
N ALA A 1050 -8.85 -8.68 38.53
CA ALA A 1050 -8.89 -7.37 37.86
C ALA A 1050 -9.18 -6.21 38.83
N PRO A 1051 -8.55 -5.02 38.67
CA PRO A 1051 -8.95 -3.81 39.37
C PRO A 1051 -10.12 -3.10 38.68
N ASP A 1052 -10.86 -2.32 39.47
CA ASP A 1052 -12.06 -1.54 39.11
C ASP A 1052 -11.72 -0.37 38.13
N VAL A 1053 -12.51 -0.22 37.05
CA VAL A 1053 -12.18 0.61 35.87
C VAL A 1053 -13.08 1.85 35.72
N SER A 1054 -13.52 2.44 36.83
CA SER A 1054 -14.43 3.59 36.81
C SER A 1054 -13.78 4.97 36.51
N GLY A 1055 -12.50 5.04 36.09
CA GLY A 1055 -11.75 6.30 36.00
C GLY A 1055 -10.88 6.56 34.76
N ALA A 1056 -11.04 5.85 33.64
CA ALA A 1056 -10.24 6.08 32.44
C ALA A 1056 -10.72 7.31 31.62
N GLU A 1057 -10.51 8.52 32.14
CA GLU A 1057 -10.63 9.76 31.36
C GLU A 1057 -9.25 10.23 30.86
N ARG A 1058 -9.17 10.39 29.53
CA ARG A 1058 -8.18 11.15 28.74
C ARG A 1058 -6.72 10.67 28.78
N ILE A 1059 -6.35 9.91 27.73
CA ILE A 1059 -5.01 10.00 27.13
C ILE A 1059 -4.89 11.40 26.53
N ALA A 1060 -3.81 12.13 26.87
CA ALA A 1060 -3.56 13.49 26.41
C ALA A 1060 -3.58 13.60 24.87
N ASP A 1061 -4.03 14.75 24.37
CA ASP A 1061 -4.09 15.07 22.94
C ASP A 1061 -2.68 14.95 22.30
N PRO A 1062 -2.47 14.03 21.34
CA PRO A 1062 -1.17 13.83 20.69
C PRO A 1062 -0.66 15.06 19.94
N SER A 1063 -1.54 16.02 19.59
CA SER A 1063 -1.19 17.22 18.83
C SER A 1063 -0.35 18.24 19.63
N ASP A 1064 -0.57 18.34 20.95
CA ASP A 1064 0.17 19.23 21.85
C ASP A 1064 1.64 18.80 22.05
N VAL A 1065 1.89 17.50 21.96
CA VAL A 1065 3.23 16.90 22.08
C VAL A 1065 4.04 17.07 20.80
N VAL A 1066 3.38 17.02 19.64
CA VAL A 1066 4.00 17.20 18.32
C VAL A 1066 4.43 18.65 18.09
N CYS A 1067 3.65 19.64 18.56
CA CYS A 1067 4.01 21.06 18.45
C CYS A 1067 5.25 21.43 19.28
N GLY A 1068 5.37 20.91 20.51
CA GLY A 1068 6.54 21.16 21.36
C GLY A 1068 7.85 20.58 20.81
N LEU A 1069 7.77 19.48 20.05
CA LEU A 1069 8.93 18.81 19.43
C LEU A 1069 9.39 19.48 18.13
N ALA A 1070 8.46 20.01 17.32
CA ALA A 1070 8.79 20.73 16.09
C ALA A 1070 9.52 22.06 16.37
N GLN A 1071 9.08 22.82 17.38
CA GLN A 1071 9.73 24.07 17.77
C GLN A 1071 11.16 23.84 18.31
N SER A 1072 11.35 22.79 19.11
CA SER A 1072 12.64 22.51 19.78
C SER A 1072 13.71 21.98 18.80
N ALA A 1073 13.32 21.10 17.86
CA ALA A 1073 14.25 20.49 16.90
C ALA A 1073 14.69 21.46 15.79
N VAL A 1074 13.82 22.37 15.35
CA VAL A 1074 14.13 23.36 14.30
C VAL A 1074 15.08 24.44 14.83
N PHE A 1075 14.87 24.92 16.06
CA PHE A 1075 15.68 25.99 16.65
C PHE A 1075 17.14 25.58 16.92
N GLU A 1076 17.37 24.29 17.18
CA GLU A 1076 18.71 23.78 17.51
C GLU A 1076 19.48 23.26 16.28
N ALA A 1077 18.78 22.73 15.26
CA ALA A 1077 19.38 22.36 13.99
C ALA A 1077 19.98 23.58 13.26
N ILE A 1078 19.32 24.74 13.35
CA ILE A 1078 19.84 26.01 12.82
C ILE A 1078 21.12 26.44 13.57
N ASN A 1079 21.16 26.29 14.90
CA ASN A 1079 22.32 26.67 15.71
C ASN A 1079 23.53 25.73 15.55
N ARG A 1080 23.33 24.41 15.37
CA ARG A 1080 24.45 23.46 15.20
C ARG A 1080 24.97 23.37 13.76
N VAL A 1081 24.10 23.49 12.75
CA VAL A 1081 24.53 23.46 11.34
C VAL A 1081 25.18 24.79 10.94
N GLY A 1082 24.73 25.92 11.50
CA GLY A 1082 25.35 27.23 11.28
C GLY A 1082 26.77 27.34 11.85
N GLY A 1083 27.02 26.76 13.04
CA GLY A 1083 28.33 26.85 13.70
C GLY A 1083 29.44 25.96 13.12
N ALA A 1084 29.09 24.92 12.34
CA ALA A 1084 30.05 23.93 11.85
C ALA A 1084 30.38 24.04 10.34
N PHE A 1085 29.61 24.79 9.54
CA PHE A 1085 29.75 24.78 8.07
C PHE A 1085 29.92 26.15 7.37
N PHE A 1086 29.64 27.29 8.01
CA PHE A 1086 29.73 28.60 7.34
C PHE A 1086 30.28 29.69 8.27
N GLY A 1087 31.58 29.98 8.16
CA GLY A 1087 32.16 31.21 8.69
C GLY A 1087 31.73 32.44 7.87
N GLU A 1088 31.46 33.54 8.55
CA GLU A 1088 31.09 34.91 8.06
C GLU A 1088 29.77 35.10 7.29
N TRP A 1089 29.13 34.07 6.73
CA TRP A 1089 27.87 34.25 5.95
C TRP A 1089 26.56 34.18 6.78
N VAL A 1090 26.65 33.79 8.06
CA VAL A 1090 25.50 33.54 8.95
C VAL A 1090 24.80 34.84 9.38
N GLU A 1091 25.53 35.94 9.57
CA GLU A 1091 24.90 37.22 9.96
C GLU A 1091 24.02 37.80 8.83
N HIS A 1092 24.39 37.58 7.57
CA HIS A 1092 23.61 38.01 6.41
C HIS A 1092 22.35 37.15 6.18
N MET A 1093 22.40 35.84 6.43
CA MET A 1093 21.21 34.97 6.36
C MET A 1093 20.24 35.19 7.51
N VAL A 1094 20.73 35.37 8.74
CA VAL A 1094 19.87 35.71 9.89
C VAL A 1094 19.21 37.06 9.66
N SER A 1095 19.95 38.05 9.15
CA SER A 1095 19.40 39.34 8.75
C SER A 1095 18.37 39.22 7.61
N ALA A 1096 18.59 38.36 6.62
CA ALA A 1096 17.66 38.14 5.50
C ALA A 1096 16.38 37.39 5.92
N VAL A 1097 16.47 36.43 6.85
CA VAL A 1097 15.33 35.69 7.41
C VAL A 1097 14.52 36.58 8.36
N SER A 1098 15.18 37.38 9.19
CA SER A 1098 14.51 38.40 10.02
C SER A 1098 13.89 39.53 9.18
N ALA A 1099 14.48 39.88 8.03
CA ALA A 1099 13.90 40.82 7.07
C ALA A 1099 12.71 40.22 6.31
N LEU A 1100 12.73 38.92 5.99
CA LEU A 1100 11.60 38.20 5.40
C LEU A 1100 10.43 38.06 6.39
N ASP A 1101 10.73 37.76 7.67
CA ASP A 1101 9.74 37.66 8.74
C ASP A 1101 9.15 39.04 9.08
N GLY A 1102 9.97 40.10 9.07
CA GLY A 1102 9.49 41.47 9.17
C GLY A 1102 8.61 41.90 7.98
N ALA A 1103 8.95 41.50 6.75
CA ALA A 1103 8.16 41.81 5.56
C ALA A 1103 6.83 41.03 5.51
N LEU A 1104 6.80 39.79 6.00
CA LEU A 1104 5.59 38.96 6.07
C LEU A 1104 4.69 39.36 7.23
N SER A 1105 5.25 39.64 8.41
CA SER A 1105 4.53 40.11 9.60
C SER A 1105 3.77 41.42 9.34
N MET A 1106 4.35 42.33 8.55
CA MET A 1106 3.69 43.57 8.15
C MET A 1106 2.55 43.40 7.12
N SER A 1107 2.45 42.25 6.44
CA SER A 1107 1.45 41.99 5.38
C SER A 1107 0.28 41.11 5.80
N THR A 1108 0.46 40.21 6.79
CA THR A 1108 -0.55 39.21 7.18
C THR A 1108 -0.96 39.26 8.65
N GLY A 1109 -0.27 40.02 9.50
CA GLY A 1109 -0.64 40.17 10.91
C GLY A 1109 -0.44 38.93 11.79
N SER A 1110 0.14 37.84 11.25
CA SER A 1110 0.40 36.58 11.97
C SER A 1110 1.82 36.12 11.70
N GLY A 1111 2.66 36.09 12.73
CA GLY A 1111 4.05 35.60 12.65
C GLY A 1111 4.12 34.07 12.59
N LEU A 1112 5.20 33.54 12.01
CA LEU A 1112 5.42 32.11 11.70
C LEU A 1112 5.59 31.17 12.91
N PHE A 1113 5.23 31.60 14.12
CA PHE A 1113 5.23 30.79 15.33
C PHE A 1113 3.90 30.92 16.08
N CYS A 1114 2.83 30.48 15.41
CA CYS A 1114 1.69 29.69 15.92
C CYS A 1114 0.60 29.67 14.84
#